data_AF-A0A366XN02-F1
#
_entry.id   AF-A0A366XN02-F1
#
_cell.length_a   1.000
_cell.length_b   1.000
_cell.length_c   1.000
_cell.angle_alpha   90.00
_cell.angle_beta   90.00
_cell.angle_gamma   90.00
#
_symmetry.space_group_name_H-M   'P 1'
#
loop_
_entity.id
_entity.type
_entity.pdbx_description
1 polymer ?
#
loop_
_entity_poly.entity_id
_entity_poly.type
_entity_poly.pdbx_seq_one_letter_code
_entity_poly.pdbx_strand_id
1 'polypeptide(L)'
;MRAIFFIFVAFCSFFASAQSKDVLIIHSYHQGFFWTDAFQSGLQSRLDTRNIPYRVVYLDTKRFQSAEYLEQLYQLYKTKFQNEEFQAIVVSDNNALNLMQRLSSELKNTPVIFGGINNYRPEMHASLNATGVTEDINLMGNILMIQDLMPDAEKITVISDHSVTGHEIRSQVDKFIEQNPIYKKKIEHYVPDTYEELLAKTASFDRKNSILFWVYYRDINGWVSDNQQWKKLNQVASAPLFVIHDLGLGYGAVGGIMQSGLIQGKATGDLLLKVLGNLNQPLPAVTSASPEIKLDYEALVRWELMADDVEHSALLNKPETFFSRNQEALQTFGVVFIVMSIVIIFLVYYLRRIKNSEVAARKSQLLLESVFDQSFQYIGMLDRHGRLISSNSKLQGLFFHQGIKLDKPFWLYKHWQNMTAEKLEALFVQGQKSIVSFEADVWSQNKGLIILELSLKPMLSDDQTDANVLLEARDITSRKLTEDKLHQREMNLRTYYELQPVMMVTLDSNNRIQQVNQFTEKLLGYPQGKLLGQRLRVFYNDENAIIPRHVLLQPKQAMEGVWRREIQYRHADGHTIWVRENIRPLHDSGELLIVGEDISETYALSEKLEYQAQYDLLTNTYNRNHFDIELKKALLEVENHMRTHAMLFLDLDQLKVINDTAGHDAGDAAIKFCAKVLEDVLPYNSILSRMGGDEFAVLLKDCTEFDAIKVARNIISTLGDQVFTWEEIKLNLTCSIGVRLIDHTVTSSQMVHAQADTACHAAKEEGRNRFSLYHQDDEDIRRRQLEMECVNLVHNALAHDRLELFGQRILGLNLYDNQKMHFEILVRMKNHQGDYISPGIFIPASERYNIAHLIDKQVVTKTLNWLEAHPEAVADLGICSINLSGHSMGNQEFIDFLLHTLSASSVPCDKICLEITETAAMSNMNQAIEFFTRLKSLGCLIALDDFGSGLSSFGYLKKLPVDIVKIDGLFVRDMDVNETDYVMVRAINDLAKQMGKHTVAEFVENTKIIDKLLEIDVDFAQGYVIGRPKPLAELVSELSLEKAV
;
A
#
# COMPACT_ATOMS: atom_id res chain seq x y z
N MET A 1 -3.18 51.64 39.72
CA MET A 1 -2.96 51.49 38.28
C MET A 1 -2.14 50.21 38.01
N ARG A 2 -2.72 49.04 38.33
CA ARG A 2 -2.12 47.71 38.17
C ARG A 2 -3.18 46.60 37.96
N ALA A 3 -4.39 46.99 37.58
CA ALA A 3 -5.54 46.09 37.40
C ALA A 3 -6.01 45.98 35.94
N ILE A 4 -5.33 46.64 34.99
CA ILE A 4 -5.73 46.66 33.57
C ILE A 4 -4.92 45.65 32.72
N PHE A 5 -3.82 45.08 33.26
CA PHE A 5 -2.96 44.17 32.50
C PHE A 5 -3.38 42.69 32.56
N PHE A 6 -4.32 42.31 33.43
CA PHE A 6 -4.76 40.91 33.58
C PHE A 6 -6.04 40.55 32.81
N ILE A 7 -6.69 41.51 32.16
CA ILE A 7 -7.94 41.26 31.41
C ILE A 7 -7.68 41.05 29.90
N PHE A 8 -6.48 41.35 29.39
CA PHE A 8 -6.18 41.24 27.96
C PHE A 8 -5.58 39.89 27.51
N VAL A 9 -5.22 39.01 28.45
CA VAL A 9 -4.64 37.68 28.12
C VAL A 9 -5.69 36.55 28.20
N ALA A 10 -6.89 36.82 28.70
CA ALA A 10 -7.97 35.82 28.81
C ALA A 10 -8.90 35.74 27.57
N PHE A 11 -8.65 36.51 26.50
CA PHE A 11 -9.53 36.57 25.33
C PHE A 11 -8.90 36.08 24.00
N CYS A 12 -7.68 35.56 24.02
CA CYS A 12 -7.02 34.98 22.83
C CYS A 12 -6.72 33.48 22.97
N SER A 13 -7.59 32.76 23.67
CA SER A 13 -7.70 31.29 23.55
C SER A 13 -9.02 30.96 22.87
N PHE A 14 -9.23 31.51 21.67
CA PHE A 14 -10.18 30.89 20.75
C PHE A 14 -9.52 29.60 20.27
N PHE A 15 -10.14 28.47 20.59
CA PHE A 15 -9.93 27.21 19.91
C PHE A 15 -9.97 27.47 18.40
N ALA A 16 -8.80 27.44 17.76
CA ALA A 16 -8.74 27.24 16.32
C ALA A 16 -9.13 25.78 16.08
N SER A 17 -10.44 25.49 16.07
CA SER A 17 -10.97 24.39 15.27
C SER A 17 -10.68 24.78 13.83
N ALA A 18 -9.56 24.29 13.29
CA ALA A 18 -9.29 24.39 11.87
C ALA A 18 -10.31 23.51 11.17
N GLN A 19 -11.39 24.10 10.69
CA GLN A 19 -12.34 23.45 9.80
C GLN A 19 -11.60 23.18 8.48
N SER A 20 -10.91 22.04 8.39
CA SER A 20 -10.22 21.66 7.17
C SER A 20 -11.25 21.34 6.11
N LYS A 21 -11.31 22.14 5.06
CA LYS A 21 -12.17 21.92 3.88
C LYS A 21 -11.57 20.85 2.95
N ASP A 22 -11.02 19.79 3.53
CA ASP A 22 -10.40 18.70 2.79
C ASP A 22 -11.46 17.62 2.54
N VAL A 23 -11.28 16.88 1.44
CA VAL A 23 -12.01 15.63 1.21
C VAL A 23 -11.28 14.50 1.93
N LEU A 24 -12.00 13.70 2.73
CA LEU A 24 -11.42 12.50 3.36
C LEU A 24 -11.71 11.28 2.48
N ILE A 25 -10.68 10.58 2.04
CA ILE A 25 -10.77 9.34 1.28
C ILE A 25 -10.42 8.18 2.23
N ILE A 26 -11.34 7.22 2.35
CA ILE A 26 -11.19 6.05 3.23
C ILE A 26 -11.26 4.79 2.39
N HIS A 27 -10.14 4.08 2.31
CA HIS A 27 -10.06 2.81 1.63
C HIS A 27 -10.24 1.63 2.58
N SER A 28 -11.05 0.65 2.17
CA SER A 28 -11.22 -0.61 2.92
C SER A 28 -9.92 -1.44 2.99
N TYR A 29 -9.07 -1.36 1.96
CA TYR A 29 -7.82 -2.12 1.83
C TYR A 29 -6.59 -1.27 2.10
N HIS A 30 -5.42 -1.93 2.16
CA HIS A 30 -4.10 -1.31 2.32
C HIS A 30 -3.59 -0.68 1.03
N GLN A 31 -2.69 0.29 1.17
CA GLN A 31 -1.89 0.82 0.07
C GLN A 31 -0.98 -0.28 -0.50
N GLY A 32 -0.92 -0.43 -1.83
CA GLY A 32 -0.22 -1.54 -2.49
C GLY A 32 -1.16 -2.67 -2.93
N PHE A 33 -2.44 -2.64 -2.54
CA PHE A 33 -3.44 -3.52 -3.13
C PHE A 33 -3.85 -2.99 -4.50
N PHE A 34 -3.65 -3.78 -5.56
CA PHE A 34 -3.81 -3.35 -6.96
C PHE A 34 -5.12 -2.60 -7.25
N TRP A 35 -6.25 -3.04 -6.68
CA TRP A 35 -7.54 -2.40 -6.88
C TRP A 35 -7.61 -1.04 -6.20
N THR A 36 -7.06 -0.91 -4.99
CA THR A 36 -7.04 0.36 -4.22
C THR A 36 -6.13 1.38 -4.88
N ASP A 37 -4.96 0.95 -5.35
CA ASP A 37 -4.03 1.84 -6.04
C ASP A 37 -4.62 2.33 -7.38
N ALA A 38 -5.28 1.44 -8.13
CA ALA A 38 -5.97 1.80 -9.36
C ALA A 38 -7.15 2.75 -9.11
N PHE A 39 -7.98 2.47 -8.10
CA PHE A 39 -9.09 3.33 -7.69
C PHE A 39 -8.61 4.71 -7.26
N GLN A 40 -7.60 4.78 -6.39
CA GLN A 40 -7.01 6.04 -5.93
C GLN A 40 -6.39 6.82 -7.10
N SER A 41 -5.68 6.17 -8.02
CA SER A 41 -5.14 6.80 -9.22
C SER A 41 -6.23 7.40 -10.11
N GLY A 42 -7.36 6.69 -10.23
CA GLY A 42 -8.53 7.16 -10.97
C GLY A 42 -9.14 8.41 -10.34
N LEU A 43 -9.33 8.37 -9.03
CA LEU A 43 -9.85 9.49 -8.24
C LEU A 43 -8.92 10.71 -8.32
N GLN A 44 -7.61 10.49 -8.13
CA GLN A 44 -6.57 11.51 -8.20
C GLN A 44 -6.56 12.19 -9.57
N SER A 45 -6.69 11.43 -10.67
CA SER A 45 -6.73 11.99 -12.03
C SER A 45 -7.87 12.99 -12.27
N ARG A 46 -8.92 12.97 -11.43
CA ARG A 46 -10.00 13.96 -11.44
C ARG A 46 -9.78 15.09 -10.43
N LEU A 47 -9.39 14.77 -9.21
CA LEU A 47 -9.22 15.76 -8.14
C LEU A 47 -8.08 16.73 -8.43
N ASP A 48 -6.95 16.24 -8.97
CA ASP A 48 -5.78 17.06 -9.28
C ASP A 48 -6.09 18.09 -10.38
N THR A 49 -7.00 17.79 -11.32
CA THR A 49 -7.41 18.74 -12.38
C THR A 49 -8.11 19.98 -11.82
N ARG A 50 -8.68 19.89 -10.62
CA ARG A 50 -9.40 20.97 -9.93
C ARG A 50 -8.68 21.44 -8.66
N ASN A 51 -7.51 20.90 -8.36
CA ASN A 51 -6.67 21.24 -7.21
C ASN A 51 -7.43 21.15 -5.86
N ILE A 52 -8.22 20.09 -5.68
CA ILE A 52 -9.00 19.86 -4.45
C ILE A 52 -8.11 19.18 -3.41
N PRO A 53 -7.95 19.74 -2.20
CA PRO A 53 -7.18 19.09 -1.15
C PRO A 53 -7.91 17.86 -0.61
N TYR A 54 -7.18 16.76 -0.46
CA TYR A 54 -7.72 15.51 0.08
C TYR A 54 -6.72 14.82 1.00
N ARG A 55 -7.23 13.98 1.92
CA ARG A 55 -6.45 13.09 2.78
C ARG A 55 -6.87 11.66 2.55
N VAL A 56 -5.91 10.76 2.42
CA VAL A 56 -6.16 9.33 2.17
C VAL A 56 -5.85 8.54 3.43
N VAL A 57 -6.74 7.61 3.79
CA VAL A 57 -6.54 6.66 4.89
C VAL A 57 -6.93 5.26 4.45
N TYR A 58 -6.20 4.27 4.96
CA TYR A 58 -6.38 2.86 4.65
C TYR A 58 -6.77 2.12 5.93
N LEU A 59 -7.85 1.33 5.88
CA LEU A 59 -8.40 0.64 7.05
C LEU A 59 -7.86 -0.78 7.23
N ASP A 60 -7.16 -1.34 6.23
CA ASP A 60 -6.58 -2.69 6.24
C ASP A 60 -7.54 -3.84 6.63
N THR A 61 -8.84 -3.61 6.50
CA THR A 61 -9.91 -4.48 7.03
C THR A 61 -9.91 -5.90 6.46
N LYS A 62 -9.26 -6.17 5.32
CA LYS A 62 -9.16 -7.54 4.78
C LYS A 62 -8.01 -8.35 5.37
N ARG A 63 -6.95 -7.69 5.83
CA ARG A 63 -5.81 -8.33 6.52
C ARG A 63 -6.13 -8.61 7.98
N PHE A 64 -6.88 -7.70 8.61
CA PHE A 64 -7.29 -7.80 10.01
C PHE A 64 -8.82 -7.74 10.10
N GLN A 65 -9.47 -8.88 10.32
CA GLN A 65 -10.93 -9.03 10.35
C GLN A 65 -11.49 -9.35 11.74
N SER A 66 -10.69 -9.25 12.80
CA SER A 66 -11.19 -9.52 14.15
C SER A 66 -12.25 -8.49 14.55
N ALA A 67 -13.26 -8.94 15.29
CA ALA A 67 -14.32 -8.06 15.80
C ALA A 67 -13.74 -6.93 16.66
N GLU A 68 -12.67 -7.22 17.41
CA GLU A 68 -11.94 -6.25 18.23
C GLU A 68 -11.27 -5.16 17.39
N TYR A 69 -10.61 -5.51 16.28
CA TYR A 69 -10.00 -4.54 15.37
C TYR A 69 -11.04 -3.62 14.72
N LEU A 70 -12.16 -4.19 14.26
CA LEU A 70 -13.25 -3.41 13.68
C LEU A 70 -13.90 -2.47 14.70
N GLU A 71 -13.94 -2.86 15.97
CA GLU A 71 -14.44 -2.00 17.05
C GLU A 71 -13.45 -0.88 17.40
N GLN A 72 -12.14 -1.16 17.44
CA GLN A 72 -11.11 -0.13 17.60
C GLN A 72 -11.16 0.91 16.47
N LEU A 73 -11.31 0.47 15.22
CA LEU A 73 -11.52 1.38 14.07
C LEU A 73 -12.78 2.24 14.25
N TYR A 74 -13.88 1.66 14.72
CA TYR A 74 -15.09 2.42 15.02
C TYR A 74 -14.84 3.49 16.09
N GLN A 75 -14.19 3.17 17.20
CA GLN A 75 -13.89 4.15 18.27
C GLN A 75 -12.93 5.25 17.81
N LEU A 76 -11.91 4.89 17.03
CA LEU A 76 -10.95 5.83 16.45
C LEU A 76 -11.65 6.86 15.56
N TYR A 77 -12.45 6.40 14.60
CA TYR A 77 -13.14 7.29 13.67
C TYR A 77 -14.30 8.04 14.30
N LYS A 78 -14.96 7.47 15.31
CA LYS A 78 -15.92 8.19 16.15
C LYS A 78 -15.27 9.41 16.80
N THR A 79 -14.12 9.21 17.45
CA THR A 79 -13.36 10.30 18.06
C THR A 79 -12.89 11.32 17.03
N LYS A 80 -12.49 10.86 15.84
CA LYS A 80 -12.06 11.73 14.74
C LYS A 80 -13.19 12.62 14.21
N PHE A 81 -14.36 12.06 13.90
CA PHE A 81 -15.50 12.83 13.37
C PHE A 81 -16.19 13.71 14.43
N GLN A 82 -15.95 13.47 15.71
CA GLN A 82 -16.34 14.42 16.77
C GLN A 82 -15.50 15.70 16.74
N ASN A 83 -14.23 15.60 16.34
CA ASN A 83 -13.24 16.68 16.39
C ASN A 83 -12.96 17.35 15.05
N GLU A 84 -13.20 16.65 13.92
CA GLU A 84 -12.94 17.13 12.57
C GLU A 84 -14.21 17.02 11.69
N GLU A 85 -14.47 18.06 10.91
CA GLU A 85 -15.52 18.08 9.88
C GLU A 85 -14.88 18.14 8.49
N PHE A 86 -15.41 17.38 7.54
CA PHE A 86 -14.91 17.29 6.17
C PHE A 86 -15.94 17.85 5.18
N GLN A 87 -15.48 18.33 4.03
CA GLN A 87 -16.39 18.86 3.00
C GLN A 87 -17.15 17.74 2.26
N ALA A 88 -16.51 16.58 2.14
CA ALA A 88 -17.07 15.34 1.64
C ALA A 88 -16.20 14.16 2.10
N ILE A 89 -16.78 12.97 2.19
CA ILE A 89 -16.05 11.74 2.50
C ILE A 89 -16.21 10.78 1.32
N VAL A 90 -15.11 10.29 0.78
CA VAL A 90 -15.10 9.21 -0.22
C VAL A 90 -14.79 7.90 0.47
N VAL A 91 -15.58 6.87 0.21
CA VAL A 91 -15.31 5.52 0.72
C VAL A 91 -15.18 4.53 -0.42
N SER A 92 -14.23 3.59 -0.31
CA SER A 92 -14.08 2.51 -1.28
C SER A 92 -14.47 1.17 -0.67
N ASP A 93 -15.31 0.40 -1.36
CA ASP A 93 -15.76 -0.95 -0.99
C ASP A 93 -16.63 -1.01 0.29
N ASN A 94 -17.27 -2.17 0.52
CA ASN A 94 -18.35 -2.38 1.47
C ASN A 94 -17.94 -2.13 2.94
N ASN A 95 -16.71 -2.46 3.34
CA ASN A 95 -16.26 -2.29 4.73
C ASN A 95 -16.17 -0.82 5.15
N ALA A 96 -15.60 0.03 4.30
CA ALA A 96 -15.53 1.46 4.55
C ALA A 96 -16.93 2.10 4.58
N LEU A 97 -17.85 1.66 3.70
CA LEU A 97 -19.24 2.10 3.72
C LEU A 97 -19.96 1.68 5.01
N ASN A 98 -19.81 0.42 5.43
CA ASN A 98 -20.38 -0.10 6.67
C ASN A 98 -19.88 0.68 7.91
N LEU A 99 -18.58 1.01 7.94
CA LEU A 99 -18.01 1.84 9.00
C LEU A 99 -18.67 3.22 9.05
N MET A 100 -18.83 3.88 7.90
CA MET A 100 -19.52 5.18 7.84
C MET A 100 -20.98 5.05 8.27
N GLN A 101 -21.67 3.97 7.90
CA GLN A 101 -23.06 3.74 8.29
C GLN A 101 -23.22 3.66 9.81
N ARG A 102 -22.31 2.95 10.49
CA ARG A 102 -22.23 2.90 11.97
C ARG A 102 -21.92 4.27 12.58
N LEU A 103 -21.21 5.14 11.87
CA LEU A 103 -20.82 6.48 12.30
C LEU A 103 -21.79 7.58 11.83
N SER A 104 -22.93 7.21 11.25
CA SER A 104 -23.91 8.14 10.68
C SER A 104 -24.32 9.28 11.63
N SER A 105 -24.42 9.03 12.94
CA SER A 105 -24.76 10.06 13.93
C SER A 105 -23.71 11.16 14.07
N GLU A 106 -22.45 10.85 13.82
CA GLU A 106 -21.31 11.77 14.00
C GLU A 106 -20.99 12.58 12.74
N LEU A 107 -21.51 12.17 11.57
CA LEU A 107 -21.19 12.79 10.27
C LEU A 107 -21.95 14.10 9.98
N LYS A 108 -22.92 14.51 10.82
CA LYS A 108 -23.56 15.85 10.83
C LYS A 108 -23.93 16.42 9.44
N ASN A 109 -24.44 15.58 8.53
CA ASN A 109 -24.80 15.85 7.12
C ASN A 109 -23.68 15.91 6.06
N THR A 110 -22.43 15.60 6.42
CA THR A 110 -21.33 15.48 5.45
C THR A 110 -21.68 14.48 4.35
N PRO A 111 -21.61 14.85 3.05
CA PRO A 111 -21.96 13.95 1.97
C PRO A 111 -20.92 12.82 1.86
N VAL A 112 -21.40 11.58 1.80
CA VAL A 112 -20.57 10.39 1.61
C VAL A 112 -20.69 9.91 0.17
N ILE A 113 -19.57 9.85 -0.55
CA ILE A 113 -19.50 9.35 -1.92
C ILE A 113 -18.85 7.97 -1.88
N PHE A 114 -19.61 6.91 -2.11
CA PHE A 114 -19.06 5.57 -2.17
C PHE A 114 -18.69 5.19 -3.61
N GLY A 115 -17.64 4.38 -3.75
CA GLY A 115 -17.26 3.77 -5.02
C GLY A 115 -16.79 2.34 -4.79
N GLY A 116 -16.96 1.47 -5.79
CA GLY A 116 -16.53 0.07 -5.62
C GLY A 116 -17.44 -0.78 -4.74
N ILE A 117 -18.74 -0.44 -4.65
CA ILE A 117 -19.68 -1.18 -3.79
C ILE A 117 -20.25 -2.38 -4.53
N ASN A 118 -20.06 -3.55 -3.94
CA ASN A 118 -20.53 -4.83 -4.47
C ASN A 118 -21.92 -5.17 -3.92
N ASN A 119 -22.80 -5.70 -4.79
CA ASN A 119 -24.16 -6.14 -4.43
C ASN A 119 -24.98 -5.04 -3.77
N TYR A 120 -24.91 -3.84 -4.34
CA TYR A 120 -25.50 -2.65 -3.75
C TYR A 120 -27.01 -2.82 -3.49
N ARG A 121 -27.44 -2.42 -2.29
CA ARG A 121 -28.86 -2.28 -1.95
C ARG A 121 -29.12 -0.92 -1.29
N PRO A 122 -30.29 -0.29 -1.52
CA PRO A 122 -30.61 1.01 -0.93
C PRO A 122 -30.49 1.05 0.60
N GLU A 123 -30.65 -0.09 1.30
CA GLU A 123 -30.54 -0.17 2.76
C GLU A 123 -29.11 0.05 3.27
N MET A 124 -28.08 -0.16 2.44
CA MET A 124 -26.67 -0.09 2.82
C MET A 124 -26.19 1.33 3.16
N HIS A 125 -26.96 2.35 2.80
CA HIS A 125 -26.69 3.73 3.21
C HIS A 125 -27.94 4.48 3.68
N ALA A 126 -29.00 3.77 4.04
CA ALA A 126 -30.28 4.38 4.43
C ALA A 126 -30.19 5.39 5.60
N SER A 127 -29.14 5.27 6.44
CA SER A 127 -28.86 6.20 7.54
C SER A 127 -27.86 7.32 7.20
N LEU A 128 -27.37 7.38 5.96
CA LEU A 128 -26.35 8.33 5.51
C LEU A 128 -26.88 9.29 4.44
N ASN A 129 -26.34 10.50 4.42
CA ASN A 129 -26.45 11.39 3.26
C ASN A 129 -25.43 10.93 2.19
N ALA A 130 -25.74 9.85 1.47
CA ALA A 130 -24.78 9.19 0.59
C ALA A 130 -25.26 9.04 -0.87
N THR A 131 -24.31 9.06 -1.78
CA THR A 131 -24.47 8.68 -3.20
C THR A 131 -23.22 7.93 -3.64
N GLY A 132 -23.22 7.33 -4.82
CA GLY A 132 -22.02 6.65 -5.26
C GLY A 132 -22.10 5.93 -6.58
N VAL A 133 -21.03 5.19 -6.83
CA VAL A 133 -20.82 4.37 -8.02
C VAL A 133 -20.76 2.90 -7.62
N THR A 134 -21.69 2.09 -8.14
CA THR A 134 -21.73 0.64 -7.82
C THR A 134 -20.77 -0.14 -8.71
N GLU A 135 -20.27 -1.25 -8.18
CA GLU A 135 -19.38 -2.23 -8.82
C GLU A 135 -20.12 -3.54 -9.06
N ASP A 136 -21.38 -3.46 -9.51
CA ASP A 136 -22.13 -4.68 -9.83
C ASP A 136 -21.62 -5.23 -11.18
N ILE A 137 -20.94 -6.37 -11.12
CA ILE A 137 -20.34 -7.04 -12.28
C ILE A 137 -21.46 -7.48 -13.24
N ASN A 138 -21.36 -7.07 -14.52
CA ASN A 138 -22.38 -7.34 -15.52
C ASN A 138 -22.23 -8.75 -16.12
N LEU A 139 -22.77 -9.76 -15.42
CA LEU A 139 -22.81 -11.14 -15.89
C LEU A 139 -23.52 -11.27 -17.26
N MET A 140 -24.66 -10.61 -17.40
CA MET A 140 -25.43 -10.62 -18.65
C MET A 140 -24.60 -10.10 -19.82
N GLY A 141 -23.88 -9.00 -19.60
CA GLY A 141 -23.00 -8.40 -20.60
C GLY A 141 -21.89 -9.36 -21.05
N ASN A 142 -21.24 -10.06 -20.11
CA ASN A 142 -20.21 -11.05 -20.46
C ASN A 142 -20.79 -12.25 -21.22
N ILE A 143 -21.96 -12.75 -20.82
CA ILE A 143 -22.63 -13.87 -21.51
C ILE A 143 -23.03 -13.46 -22.93
N LEU A 144 -23.61 -12.27 -23.11
CA LEU A 144 -23.99 -11.75 -24.42
C LEU A 144 -22.76 -11.53 -25.30
N MET A 145 -21.68 -10.96 -24.76
CA MET A 145 -20.42 -10.78 -25.49
C MET A 145 -19.83 -12.12 -25.95
N ILE A 146 -19.86 -13.15 -25.09
CA ILE A 146 -19.43 -14.51 -25.46
C ILE A 146 -20.31 -15.06 -26.58
N GLN A 147 -21.62 -14.82 -26.56
CA GLN A 147 -22.53 -15.25 -27.62
C GLN A 147 -22.32 -14.50 -28.94
N ASP A 148 -21.99 -13.21 -28.88
CA ASP A 148 -21.69 -12.41 -30.06
C ASP A 148 -20.36 -12.85 -30.70
N LEU A 149 -19.34 -13.11 -29.88
CA LEU A 149 -18.03 -13.61 -30.35
C LEU A 149 -18.07 -15.09 -30.76
N MET A 150 -18.93 -15.89 -30.12
CA MET A 150 -19.08 -17.33 -30.35
C MET A 150 -20.56 -17.73 -30.50
N PRO A 151 -21.20 -17.41 -31.64
CA PRO A 151 -22.62 -17.71 -31.86
C PRO A 151 -22.92 -19.22 -31.84
N ASP A 152 -21.94 -20.06 -32.20
CA ASP A 152 -22.02 -21.52 -32.21
C ASP A 152 -21.67 -22.17 -30.86
N ALA A 153 -21.51 -21.40 -29.78
CA ALA A 153 -21.15 -21.94 -28.47
C ALA A 153 -22.24 -22.86 -27.90
N GLU A 154 -21.87 -24.12 -27.63
CA GLU A 154 -22.77 -25.14 -27.09
C GLU A 154 -22.94 -25.00 -25.56
N LYS A 155 -21.85 -24.68 -24.85
CA LYS A 155 -21.84 -24.45 -23.40
C LYS A 155 -20.86 -23.35 -22.96
N ILE A 156 -21.23 -22.66 -21.89
CA ILE A 156 -20.43 -21.67 -21.15
C ILE A 156 -20.22 -22.24 -19.74
N THR A 157 -18.98 -22.65 -19.44
CA THR A 157 -18.63 -23.16 -18.11
C THR A 157 -18.13 -22.02 -17.23
N VAL A 158 -18.86 -21.71 -16.17
CA VAL A 158 -18.47 -20.69 -15.18
C VAL A 158 -17.62 -21.35 -14.10
N ILE A 159 -16.34 -20.99 -14.06
CA ILE A 159 -15.39 -21.50 -13.08
C ILE A 159 -15.40 -20.60 -11.84
N SER A 160 -15.61 -21.24 -10.69
CA SER A 160 -15.59 -20.62 -9.36
C SER A 160 -14.73 -21.42 -8.39
N ASP A 161 -14.55 -20.94 -7.17
CA ASP A 161 -13.76 -21.58 -6.11
C ASP A 161 -14.60 -21.87 -4.86
N HIS A 162 -13.96 -22.44 -3.84
CA HIS A 162 -14.58 -22.71 -2.53
C HIS A 162 -14.60 -21.49 -1.60
N SER A 163 -14.24 -20.30 -2.09
CA SER A 163 -14.26 -19.09 -1.29
C SER A 163 -15.68 -18.57 -1.07
N VAL A 164 -15.87 -17.71 -0.06
CA VAL A 164 -17.12 -16.97 0.17
C VAL A 164 -17.55 -16.22 -1.11
N THR A 165 -16.60 -15.66 -1.85
CA THR A 165 -16.84 -14.99 -3.13
C THR A 165 -17.30 -15.98 -4.21
N GLY A 166 -16.69 -17.16 -4.30
CA GLY A 166 -17.10 -18.22 -5.22
C GLY A 166 -18.51 -18.74 -4.93
N HIS A 167 -18.89 -18.89 -3.67
CA HIS A 167 -20.25 -19.24 -3.25
C HIS A 167 -21.28 -18.18 -3.67
N GLU A 168 -20.99 -16.90 -3.46
CA GLU A 168 -21.89 -15.80 -3.86
C GLU A 168 -22.11 -15.78 -5.38
N ILE A 169 -21.04 -15.99 -6.16
CA ILE A 169 -21.11 -16.04 -7.62
C ILE A 169 -22.00 -17.18 -8.11
N ARG A 170 -21.89 -18.37 -7.52
CA ARG A 170 -22.80 -19.48 -7.84
C ARG A 170 -24.25 -19.08 -7.59
N SER A 171 -24.53 -18.46 -6.44
CA SER A 171 -25.88 -17.95 -6.14
C SER A 171 -26.38 -16.91 -7.16
N GLN A 172 -25.49 -16.05 -7.67
CA GLN A 172 -25.85 -15.05 -8.68
C GLN A 172 -26.14 -15.66 -10.04
N VAL A 173 -25.36 -16.65 -10.48
CA VAL A 173 -25.62 -17.39 -11.72
C VAL A 173 -26.90 -18.21 -11.60
N ASP A 174 -27.14 -18.86 -10.46
CA ASP A 174 -28.38 -19.62 -10.24
C ASP A 174 -29.60 -18.69 -10.34
N LYS A 175 -29.57 -17.52 -9.68
CA LYS A 175 -30.61 -16.48 -9.82
C LYS A 175 -30.76 -15.99 -11.26
N PHE A 176 -29.67 -15.82 -11.98
CA PHE A 176 -29.69 -15.42 -13.39
C PHE A 176 -30.37 -16.48 -14.26
N ILE A 177 -30.07 -17.76 -14.04
CA ILE A 177 -30.68 -18.89 -14.76
C ILE A 177 -32.18 -19.00 -14.43
N GLU A 178 -32.56 -18.74 -13.17
CA GLU A 178 -33.97 -18.67 -12.76
C GLU A 178 -34.73 -17.54 -13.46
N GLN A 179 -34.11 -16.36 -13.56
CA GLN A 179 -34.69 -15.20 -14.26
C GLN A 179 -34.68 -15.37 -15.79
N ASN A 180 -33.75 -16.16 -16.34
CA ASN A 180 -33.58 -16.37 -17.77
C ASN A 180 -33.47 -17.87 -18.13
N PRO A 181 -34.59 -18.63 -18.12
CA PRO A 181 -34.58 -20.08 -18.26
C PRO A 181 -33.96 -20.63 -19.56
N ILE A 182 -33.87 -19.79 -20.59
CA ILE A 182 -33.26 -20.11 -21.89
C ILE A 182 -31.77 -20.50 -21.73
N TYR A 183 -31.08 -19.94 -20.73
CA TYR A 183 -29.66 -20.20 -20.49
C TYR A 183 -29.39 -21.45 -19.64
N LYS A 184 -30.42 -22.08 -19.07
CA LYS A 184 -30.28 -23.25 -18.18
C LYS A 184 -29.57 -24.45 -18.82
N LYS A 185 -29.66 -24.60 -20.14
CA LYS A 185 -28.98 -25.66 -20.90
C LYS A 185 -27.62 -25.25 -21.46
N LYS A 186 -27.31 -23.94 -21.45
CA LYS A 186 -26.07 -23.36 -21.99
C LYS A 186 -25.04 -23.05 -20.91
N ILE A 187 -25.43 -22.80 -19.66
CA ILE A 187 -24.52 -22.42 -18.58
C ILE A 187 -24.36 -23.58 -17.60
N GLU A 188 -23.13 -23.93 -17.25
CA GLU A 188 -22.81 -24.90 -16.21
C GLU A 188 -21.76 -24.36 -15.22
N HIS A 189 -21.86 -24.79 -13.96
CA HIS A 189 -20.87 -24.46 -12.93
C HIS A 189 -19.81 -25.53 -12.80
N TYR A 190 -18.57 -25.09 -12.59
CA TYR A 190 -17.49 -25.98 -12.20
C TYR A 190 -16.66 -25.36 -11.07
N VAL A 191 -16.35 -26.17 -10.06
CA VAL A 191 -15.54 -25.79 -8.89
C VAL A 191 -14.40 -26.81 -8.79
N PRO A 192 -13.18 -26.47 -9.24
CA PRO A 192 -12.04 -27.38 -9.18
C PRO A 192 -11.44 -27.40 -7.77
N ASP A 193 -11.18 -28.57 -7.22
CA ASP A 193 -10.57 -28.71 -5.88
C ASP A 193 -9.08 -28.36 -5.89
N THR A 194 -8.39 -28.64 -7.01
CA THR A 194 -6.95 -28.39 -7.22
C THR A 194 -6.65 -27.78 -8.59
N TYR A 195 -5.50 -27.11 -8.71
CA TYR A 195 -5.06 -26.51 -9.98
C TYR A 195 -4.80 -27.56 -11.07
N GLU A 196 -4.31 -28.75 -10.70
CA GLU A 196 -4.15 -29.87 -11.64
C GLU A 196 -5.49 -30.34 -12.20
N GLU A 197 -6.54 -30.38 -11.37
CA GLU A 197 -7.89 -30.73 -11.81
C GLU A 197 -8.45 -29.69 -12.78
N LEU A 198 -8.21 -28.40 -12.49
CA LEU A 198 -8.56 -27.30 -13.38
C LEU A 198 -7.86 -27.44 -14.75
N LEU A 199 -6.56 -27.76 -14.77
CA LEU A 199 -5.83 -28.01 -16.01
C LEU A 199 -6.42 -29.19 -16.80
N ALA A 200 -6.71 -30.31 -16.13
CA ALA A 200 -7.27 -31.49 -16.77
C ALA A 200 -8.67 -31.21 -17.35
N LYS A 201 -9.51 -30.49 -16.61
CA LYS A 201 -10.86 -30.13 -17.06
C LYS A 201 -10.82 -29.19 -18.26
N THR A 202 -10.02 -28.13 -18.20
CA THR A 202 -9.93 -27.14 -19.29
C THR A 202 -9.29 -27.72 -20.56
N ALA A 203 -8.41 -28.72 -20.44
CA ALA A 203 -7.88 -29.49 -21.57
C ALA A 203 -8.94 -30.38 -22.24
N SER A 204 -9.94 -30.86 -21.46
CA SER A 204 -10.97 -31.80 -21.93
C SER A 204 -12.09 -31.15 -22.76
N PHE A 205 -12.19 -29.82 -22.76
CA PHE A 205 -13.23 -29.11 -23.50
C PHE A 205 -13.00 -29.13 -25.02
N ASP A 206 -14.08 -29.04 -25.79
CA ASP A 206 -14.03 -28.81 -27.24
C ASP A 206 -14.08 -27.30 -27.54
N ARG A 207 -13.62 -26.89 -28.73
CA ARG A 207 -13.57 -25.48 -29.20
C ARG A 207 -14.92 -24.78 -29.21
N LYS A 208 -16.02 -25.52 -29.22
CA LYS A 208 -17.40 -25.00 -29.11
C LYS A 208 -17.84 -24.67 -27.68
N ASN A 209 -17.03 -24.98 -26.68
CA ASN A 209 -17.26 -24.56 -25.31
C ASN A 209 -16.53 -23.24 -25.05
N SER A 210 -17.01 -22.49 -24.07
CA SER A 210 -16.31 -21.31 -23.54
C SER A 210 -16.16 -21.45 -22.04
N ILE A 211 -15.09 -20.86 -21.51
CA ILE A 211 -14.78 -20.88 -20.09
C ILE A 211 -14.86 -19.45 -19.59
N LEU A 212 -15.64 -19.19 -18.55
CA LEU A 212 -15.75 -17.88 -17.92
C LEU A 212 -15.21 -17.96 -16.50
N PHE A 213 -14.10 -17.26 -16.23
CA PHE A 213 -13.58 -17.09 -14.88
C PHE A 213 -14.18 -15.84 -14.24
N TRP A 214 -14.92 -16.06 -13.15
CA TRP A 214 -15.49 -14.98 -12.36
C TRP A 214 -14.59 -14.61 -11.16
N VAL A 215 -13.87 -15.57 -10.58
CA VAL A 215 -12.98 -15.33 -9.42
C VAL A 215 -11.51 -15.53 -9.75
N TYR A 216 -10.67 -14.95 -8.88
CA TYR A 216 -9.31 -15.46 -8.67
C TYR A 216 -9.42 -16.92 -8.24
N TYR A 217 -8.93 -17.83 -9.07
CA TYR A 217 -8.98 -19.24 -8.71
C TYR A 217 -8.12 -19.47 -7.46
N ARG A 218 -8.79 -19.94 -6.41
CA ARG A 218 -8.17 -20.43 -5.18
C ARG A 218 -8.49 -21.91 -5.03
N ASP A 219 -7.47 -22.73 -4.79
CA ASP A 219 -7.68 -24.15 -4.51
C ASP A 219 -8.20 -24.36 -3.07
N ILE A 220 -8.58 -25.59 -2.74
CA ILE A 220 -9.08 -25.93 -1.38
C ILE A 220 -8.00 -25.77 -0.28
N ASN A 221 -6.72 -25.82 -0.65
CA ASN A 221 -5.58 -25.62 0.25
C ASN A 221 -5.24 -24.14 0.45
N GLY A 222 -5.98 -23.25 -0.22
CA GLY A 222 -5.84 -21.81 -0.11
C GLY A 222 -4.78 -21.19 -1.01
N TRP A 223 -4.17 -21.96 -1.91
CA TRP A 223 -3.23 -21.49 -2.93
C TRP A 223 -3.96 -20.68 -4.01
N VAL A 224 -3.33 -19.61 -4.50
CA VAL A 224 -3.91 -18.66 -5.48
C VAL A 224 -3.02 -18.64 -6.73
N SER A 225 -3.63 -18.73 -7.91
CA SER A 225 -2.92 -18.72 -9.19
C SER A 225 -2.15 -17.42 -9.46
N ASP A 226 -0.87 -17.54 -9.80
CA ASP A 226 0.01 -16.47 -10.29
C ASP A 226 0.00 -16.34 -11.84
N ASN A 227 0.72 -15.33 -12.36
CA ASN A 227 0.79 -15.03 -13.79
C ASN A 227 1.38 -16.17 -14.64
N GLN A 228 2.35 -16.94 -14.12
CA GLN A 228 2.92 -18.09 -14.82
C GLN A 228 1.91 -19.25 -14.93
N GLN A 229 1.12 -19.49 -13.89
CA GLN A 229 0.07 -20.50 -13.93
C GLN A 229 -1.08 -20.10 -14.84
N TRP A 230 -1.44 -18.81 -14.93
CA TRP A 230 -2.37 -18.34 -15.95
C TRP A 230 -1.88 -18.61 -17.37
N LYS A 231 -0.59 -18.38 -17.64
CA LYS A 231 0.01 -18.68 -18.94
C LYS A 231 -0.03 -20.18 -19.25
N LYS A 232 0.27 -21.03 -18.27
CA LYS A 232 0.20 -22.51 -18.41
C LYS A 232 -1.23 -22.98 -18.66
N LEU A 233 -2.21 -22.45 -17.92
CA LEU A 233 -3.62 -22.76 -18.10
C LEU A 233 -4.09 -22.41 -19.51
N ASN A 234 -3.79 -21.20 -19.99
CA ASN A 234 -4.16 -20.78 -21.35
C ASN A 234 -3.46 -21.59 -22.45
N GLN A 235 -2.26 -22.12 -22.21
CA GLN A 235 -1.57 -22.99 -23.16
C GLN A 235 -2.24 -24.38 -23.27
N VAL A 236 -2.73 -24.90 -22.15
CA VAL A 236 -3.34 -26.24 -22.05
C VAL A 236 -4.84 -26.23 -22.42
N ALA A 237 -5.54 -25.11 -22.21
CA ALA A 237 -6.95 -24.98 -22.48
C ALA A 237 -7.30 -25.20 -23.97
N SER A 238 -8.29 -26.06 -24.22
CA SER A 238 -8.79 -26.40 -25.55
C SER A 238 -10.00 -25.55 -25.97
N ALA A 239 -10.45 -24.64 -25.10
CA ALA A 239 -11.55 -23.71 -25.31
C ALA A 239 -11.11 -22.27 -24.96
N PRO A 240 -11.72 -21.23 -25.59
CA PRO A 240 -11.45 -19.84 -25.28
C PRO A 240 -11.85 -19.49 -23.85
N LEU A 241 -10.93 -18.81 -23.17
CA LEU A 241 -11.03 -18.43 -21.77
C LEU A 241 -11.32 -16.94 -21.66
N PHE A 242 -12.50 -16.63 -21.12
CA PHE A 242 -12.96 -15.29 -20.80
C PHE A 242 -12.76 -15.01 -19.31
N VAL A 243 -12.39 -13.79 -18.99
CA VAL A 243 -12.15 -13.33 -17.61
C VAL A 243 -12.91 -12.03 -17.40
N ILE A 244 -13.37 -11.77 -16.19
CA ILE A 244 -14.09 -10.52 -15.86
C ILE A 244 -13.23 -9.51 -15.08
N HIS A 245 -11.98 -9.89 -14.79
CA HIS A 245 -10.99 -9.09 -14.08
C HIS A 245 -9.73 -8.98 -14.93
N ASP A 246 -8.89 -7.99 -14.65
CA ASP A 246 -7.66 -7.74 -15.41
C ASP A 246 -6.60 -8.88 -15.31
N LEU A 247 -6.84 -9.90 -14.48
CA LEU A 247 -5.94 -11.03 -14.28
C LEU A 247 -6.10 -12.07 -15.40
N GLY A 248 -5.00 -12.44 -16.06
CA GLY A 248 -4.97 -13.38 -17.19
C GLY A 248 -4.98 -12.70 -18.56
N LEU A 249 -5.36 -11.42 -18.64
CA LEU A 249 -5.11 -10.56 -19.81
C LEU A 249 -3.60 -10.40 -20.04
N GLY A 250 -3.15 -10.48 -21.29
CA GLY A 250 -1.72 -10.51 -21.63
C GLY A 250 -1.01 -11.85 -21.38
N TYR A 251 -1.72 -12.84 -20.82
CA TYR A 251 -1.22 -14.21 -20.61
C TYR A 251 -2.05 -15.26 -21.37
N GLY A 252 -2.81 -14.84 -22.39
CA GLY A 252 -3.52 -15.73 -23.33
C GLY A 252 -5.02 -15.90 -23.13
N ALA A 253 -5.63 -15.19 -22.16
CA ALA A 253 -7.09 -15.11 -22.03
C ALA A 253 -7.68 -14.17 -23.10
N VAL A 254 -8.91 -14.43 -23.56
CA VAL A 254 -9.61 -13.63 -24.59
C VAL A 254 -10.00 -12.25 -24.05
N GLY A 255 -10.39 -12.19 -22.77
CA GLY A 255 -10.86 -10.96 -22.13
C GLY A 255 -12.34 -11.01 -21.77
N GLY A 256 -12.97 -9.85 -21.63
CA GLY A 256 -14.28 -9.74 -21.01
C GLY A 256 -14.78 -8.31 -20.88
N ILE A 257 -16.03 -8.19 -20.44
CA ILE A 257 -16.58 -6.96 -19.90
C ILE A 257 -16.10 -6.89 -18.44
N MET A 258 -15.13 -6.00 -18.19
CA MET A 258 -14.42 -5.93 -16.92
C MET A 258 -14.71 -4.63 -16.20
N GLN A 259 -14.54 -4.67 -14.87
CA GLN A 259 -14.53 -3.47 -14.05
C GLN A 259 -13.10 -3.09 -13.71
N SER A 260 -12.76 -1.86 -14.07
CA SER A 260 -11.46 -1.27 -13.83
C SER A 260 -11.55 -0.36 -12.60
N GLY A 261 -10.70 -0.64 -11.59
CA GLY A 261 -10.57 0.24 -10.42
C GLY A 261 -10.29 1.69 -10.83
N LEU A 262 -9.51 1.90 -11.89
CA LEU A 262 -9.22 3.24 -12.44
C LEU A 262 -10.47 3.96 -12.94
N ILE A 263 -11.38 3.26 -13.63
CA ILE A 263 -12.63 3.84 -14.14
C ILE A 263 -13.61 4.09 -12.99
N GLN A 264 -13.71 3.15 -12.05
CA GLN A 264 -14.47 3.32 -10.80
C GLN A 264 -14.01 4.56 -10.03
N GLY A 265 -12.70 4.73 -9.86
CA GLY A 265 -12.10 5.90 -9.24
C GLY A 265 -12.41 7.19 -10.00
N LYS A 266 -12.30 7.20 -11.33
CA LYS A 266 -12.64 8.37 -12.17
C LYS A 266 -14.11 8.73 -12.07
N ALA A 267 -15.02 7.76 -12.17
CA ALA A 267 -16.46 7.97 -12.07
C ALA A 267 -16.85 8.50 -10.69
N THR A 268 -16.27 7.93 -9.63
CA THR A 268 -16.43 8.39 -8.24
C THR A 268 -15.91 9.82 -8.08
N GLY A 269 -14.77 10.14 -8.68
CA GLY A 269 -14.20 11.49 -8.69
C GLY A 269 -15.08 12.50 -9.43
N ASP A 270 -15.61 12.14 -10.60
CA ASP A 270 -16.53 12.97 -11.37
C ASP A 270 -17.84 13.22 -10.59
N LEU A 271 -18.34 12.22 -9.85
CA LEU A 271 -19.49 12.35 -8.98
C LEU A 271 -19.20 13.26 -7.77
N LEU A 272 -18.04 13.07 -7.13
CA LEU A 272 -17.57 13.94 -6.04
C LEU A 272 -17.46 15.40 -6.50
N LEU A 273 -16.90 15.65 -7.68
CA LEU A 273 -16.81 17.00 -8.25
C LEU A 273 -18.19 17.63 -8.47
N LYS A 274 -19.19 16.86 -8.90
CA LYS A 274 -20.59 17.33 -9.03
C LYS A 274 -21.19 17.69 -7.68
N VAL A 275 -20.95 16.88 -6.65
CA VAL A 275 -21.45 17.10 -5.28
C VAL A 275 -20.79 18.34 -4.67
N LEU A 276 -19.46 18.46 -4.77
CA LEU A 276 -18.72 19.61 -4.26
C LEU A 276 -19.07 20.91 -4.99
N GLY A 277 -19.42 20.83 -6.28
CA GLY A 277 -19.87 21.97 -7.08
C GLY A 277 -21.26 22.49 -6.67
N ASN A 278 -22.11 21.68 -6.03
CA ASN A 278 -23.50 22.01 -5.71
C ASN A 278 -23.95 21.46 -4.34
N LEU A 279 -23.25 21.81 -3.25
CA LEU A 279 -23.48 21.30 -1.89
C LEU A 279 -24.91 21.52 -1.32
N ASN A 280 -25.71 22.42 -1.91
CA ASN A 280 -27.05 22.76 -1.44
C ASN A 280 -28.19 22.06 -2.23
N GLN A 281 -27.86 21.18 -3.18
CA GLN A 281 -28.84 20.40 -3.95
C GLN A 281 -28.91 18.96 -3.45
N PRO A 282 -30.05 18.25 -3.65
CA PRO A 282 -30.13 16.83 -3.34
C PRO A 282 -29.04 16.05 -4.08
N LEU A 283 -28.45 15.07 -3.39
CA LEU A 283 -27.38 14.25 -3.97
C LEU A 283 -27.86 13.56 -5.26
N PRO A 284 -26.99 13.42 -6.27
CA PRO A 284 -27.30 12.67 -7.47
C PRO A 284 -27.72 11.23 -7.15
N ALA A 285 -28.55 10.63 -8.01
CA ALA A 285 -28.88 9.22 -7.88
C ALA A 285 -27.62 8.34 -8.02
N VAL A 286 -27.62 7.21 -7.33
CA VAL A 286 -26.56 6.19 -7.43
C VAL A 286 -26.48 5.70 -8.87
N THR A 287 -25.25 5.64 -9.39
CA THR A 287 -24.98 5.24 -10.78
C THR A 287 -24.11 3.99 -10.81
N SER A 288 -24.12 3.23 -11.90
CA SER A 288 -23.14 2.16 -12.12
C SER A 288 -22.04 2.68 -13.06
N ALA A 289 -20.79 2.30 -12.80
CA ALA A 289 -19.69 2.64 -13.69
C ALA A 289 -19.92 1.98 -15.07
N SER A 290 -19.62 2.69 -16.15
CA SER A 290 -19.63 2.10 -17.49
C SER A 290 -18.59 0.99 -17.54
N PRO A 291 -18.97 -0.26 -17.85
CA PRO A 291 -18.02 -1.34 -17.92
C PRO A 291 -17.10 -1.17 -19.14
N GLU A 292 -15.86 -1.64 -19.03
CA GLU A 292 -14.89 -1.57 -20.12
C GLU A 292 -14.79 -2.95 -20.78
N ILE A 293 -14.92 -2.99 -22.11
CA ILE A 293 -14.70 -4.21 -22.87
C ILE A 293 -13.21 -4.29 -23.17
N LYS A 294 -12.47 -5.18 -22.50
CA LYS A 294 -11.05 -5.43 -22.77
C LYS A 294 -10.89 -6.78 -23.43
N LEU A 295 -10.26 -6.80 -24.60
CA LEU A 295 -10.01 -8.02 -25.35
C LEU A 295 -8.52 -8.11 -25.72
N ASP A 296 -7.95 -9.30 -25.62
CA ASP A 296 -6.57 -9.56 -26.04
C ASP A 296 -6.52 -9.92 -27.53
N TYR A 297 -5.79 -9.12 -28.31
CA TYR A 297 -5.71 -9.28 -29.76
C TYR A 297 -5.07 -10.61 -30.17
N GLU A 298 -4.03 -11.08 -29.49
CA GLU A 298 -3.38 -12.35 -29.83
C GLU A 298 -4.29 -13.54 -29.52
N ALA A 299 -5.07 -13.45 -28.45
CA ALA A 299 -6.05 -14.48 -28.09
C ALA A 299 -7.24 -14.51 -29.07
N LEU A 300 -7.75 -13.35 -29.50
CA LEU A 300 -8.78 -13.27 -30.53
C LEU A 300 -8.32 -13.93 -31.85
N VAL A 301 -7.08 -13.66 -32.26
CA VAL A 301 -6.48 -14.28 -33.46
C VAL A 301 -6.31 -15.79 -33.26
N ARG A 302 -5.83 -16.25 -32.10
CA ARG A 302 -5.63 -17.68 -31.80
C ARG A 302 -6.92 -18.49 -31.89
N TRP A 303 -8.03 -17.93 -31.44
CA TRP A 303 -9.34 -18.60 -31.40
C TRP A 303 -10.21 -18.29 -32.62
N GLU A 304 -9.70 -17.57 -33.62
CA GLU A 304 -10.42 -17.17 -34.84
C GLU A 304 -11.71 -16.40 -34.55
N LEU A 305 -11.72 -15.60 -33.48
CA LEU A 305 -12.88 -14.81 -33.06
C LEU A 305 -12.91 -13.49 -33.86
N MET A 306 -14.00 -13.26 -34.59
CA MET A 306 -14.21 -12.06 -35.41
C MET A 306 -14.59 -10.87 -34.51
N ALA A 307 -13.74 -9.84 -34.47
CA ALA A 307 -13.95 -8.65 -33.63
C ALA A 307 -14.47 -7.43 -34.41
N ASP A 308 -14.89 -7.61 -35.67
CA ASP A 308 -15.18 -6.49 -36.60
C ASP A 308 -16.35 -5.59 -36.14
N ASP A 309 -17.20 -6.05 -35.21
CA ASP A 309 -18.36 -5.30 -34.68
C ASP A 309 -18.19 -4.80 -33.23
N VAL A 310 -17.06 -5.02 -32.55
CA VAL A 310 -16.90 -4.57 -31.16
C VAL A 310 -16.43 -3.11 -31.09
N GLU A 311 -17.28 -2.20 -31.57
CA GLU A 311 -17.12 -0.75 -31.36
C GLU A 311 -17.00 -0.49 -29.84
N HIS A 312 -15.93 0.24 -29.45
CA HIS A 312 -15.58 0.57 -28.06
C HIS A 312 -14.82 -0.49 -27.22
N SER A 313 -14.27 -1.56 -27.81
CA SER A 313 -13.33 -2.44 -27.09
C SER A 313 -11.90 -1.89 -27.04
N ALA A 314 -11.28 -1.96 -25.86
CA ALA A 314 -9.85 -1.73 -25.67
C ALA A 314 -9.09 -3.02 -26.03
N LEU A 315 -8.40 -3.00 -27.18
CA LEU A 315 -7.59 -4.13 -27.65
C LEU A 315 -6.19 -4.09 -27.03
N LEU A 316 -5.86 -5.11 -26.23
CA LEU A 316 -4.53 -5.32 -25.66
C LEU A 316 -3.67 -6.14 -26.63
N ASN A 317 -2.34 -5.94 -26.58
CA ASN A 317 -1.36 -6.64 -27.43
C ASN A 317 -1.60 -6.55 -28.95
N LYS A 318 -2.32 -5.51 -29.40
CA LYS A 318 -2.45 -5.24 -30.84
C LYS A 318 -1.08 -4.81 -31.40
N PRO A 319 -0.53 -5.49 -32.43
CA PRO A 319 0.72 -5.09 -33.02
C PRO A 319 0.60 -3.68 -33.59
N GLU A 320 1.56 -2.80 -33.24
CA GLU A 320 1.59 -1.43 -33.74
C GLU A 320 1.67 -1.40 -35.27
N THR A 321 0.86 -0.54 -35.90
CA THR A 321 0.93 -0.34 -37.34
C THR A 321 2.29 0.23 -37.76
N PHE A 322 2.75 -0.11 -38.98
CA PHE A 322 4.03 0.40 -39.52
C PHE A 322 4.19 1.91 -39.37
N PHE A 323 3.10 2.67 -39.51
CA PHE A 323 3.08 4.13 -39.36
C PHE A 323 3.28 4.59 -37.92
N SER A 324 2.69 3.92 -36.93
CA SER A 324 2.81 4.28 -35.51
C SER A 324 4.22 3.95 -35.00
N ARG A 325 4.72 2.75 -35.34
CA ARG A 325 6.06 2.30 -34.97
C ARG A 325 7.18 3.19 -35.54
N ASN A 326 6.97 3.75 -36.74
CA ASN A 326 7.96 4.61 -37.42
C ASN A 326 7.57 6.09 -37.42
N GLN A 327 6.69 6.53 -36.51
CA GLN A 327 6.15 7.89 -36.50
C GLN A 327 7.26 8.96 -36.41
N GLU A 328 8.26 8.75 -35.55
CA GLU A 328 9.41 9.66 -35.46
C GLU A 328 10.23 9.71 -36.75
N ALA A 329 10.45 8.56 -37.41
CA ALA A 329 11.19 8.47 -38.67
C ALA A 329 10.45 9.14 -39.84
N LEU A 330 9.12 8.98 -39.89
CA LEU A 330 8.25 9.64 -40.89
C LEU A 330 8.18 11.16 -40.64
N GLN A 331 8.09 11.61 -39.39
CA GLN A 331 8.09 13.03 -39.05
C GLN A 331 9.42 13.69 -39.38
N THR A 332 10.55 13.05 -39.03
CA THR A 332 11.88 13.55 -39.39
C THR A 332 12.08 13.62 -40.90
N PHE A 333 11.66 12.59 -41.65
CA PHE A 333 11.74 12.63 -43.12
C PHE A 333 10.85 13.75 -43.71
N GLY A 334 9.66 13.96 -43.16
CA GLY A 334 8.76 15.04 -43.55
C GLY A 334 9.36 16.44 -43.29
N VAL A 335 9.98 16.64 -42.13
CA VAL A 335 10.66 17.91 -41.79
C VAL A 335 11.84 18.16 -42.74
N VAL A 336 12.67 17.15 -43.00
CA VAL A 336 13.81 17.27 -43.94
C VAL A 336 13.32 17.60 -45.36
N PHE A 337 12.23 16.97 -45.82
CA PHE A 337 11.66 17.24 -47.13
C PHE A 337 11.11 18.67 -47.25
N ILE A 338 10.44 19.17 -46.20
CA ILE A 338 9.94 20.55 -46.15
C ILE A 338 11.10 21.55 -46.15
N VAL A 339 12.14 21.31 -45.34
CA VAL A 339 13.34 22.17 -45.29
C VAL A 339 14.05 22.20 -46.66
N MET A 340 14.26 21.05 -47.29
CA MET A 340 14.85 20.99 -48.62
C MET A 340 14.01 21.71 -49.68
N SER A 341 12.69 21.57 -49.62
CA SER A 341 11.77 22.26 -50.52
C SER A 341 11.82 23.78 -50.33
N ILE A 342 11.88 24.26 -49.09
CA ILE A 342 12.04 25.68 -48.77
C ILE A 342 13.39 26.20 -49.30
N VAL A 343 14.48 25.45 -49.11
CA VAL A 343 15.81 25.82 -49.62
C VAL A 343 15.80 25.91 -51.15
N ILE A 344 15.20 24.95 -51.85
CA ILE A 344 15.08 24.96 -53.32
C ILE A 344 14.23 26.15 -53.80
N ILE A 345 13.10 26.43 -53.14
CA ILE A 345 12.26 27.60 -53.44
C ILE A 345 13.05 28.90 -53.22
N PHE A 346 13.83 28.99 -52.13
CA PHE A 346 14.70 30.13 -51.86
C PHE A 346 15.79 30.30 -52.90
N LEU A 347 16.39 29.20 -53.37
CA LEU A 347 17.41 29.20 -54.41
C LEU A 347 16.85 29.69 -55.75
N VAL A 348 15.67 29.20 -56.13
CA VAL A 348 14.93 29.65 -57.33
C VAL A 348 14.51 31.11 -57.21
N TYR A 349 14.06 31.56 -56.03
CA TYR A 349 13.77 32.96 -55.75
C TYR A 349 15.02 33.84 -55.89
N TYR A 350 16.16 33.39 -55.37
CA TYR A 350 17.42 34.13 -55.43
C TYR A 350 17.94 34.25 -56.86
N LEU A 351 17.86 33.17 -57.64
CA LEU A 351 18.21 33.17 -59.07
C LEU A 351 17.29 34.11 -59.89
N ARG A 352 16.00 34.21 -59.55
CA ARG A 352 15.08 35.20 -60.14
C ARG A 352 15.42 36.64 -59.74
N ARG A 353 15.82 36.87 -58.48
CA ARG A 353 16.17 38.21 -57.96
C ARG A 353 17.36 38.82 -58.69
N ILE A 354 18.38 38.02 -59.01
CA ILE A 354 19.58 38.48 -59.73
C ILE A 354 19.21 38.96 -61.15
N LYS A 355 18.36 38.22 -61.87
CA LYS A 355 17.88 38.60 -63.21
C LYS A 355 17.04 39.89 -63.21
N ASN A 356 16.34 40.18 -62.11
CA ASN A 356 15.55 41.41 -61.96
C ASN A 356 16.37 42.66 -61.64
N SER A 357 17.63 42.50 -61.19
CA SER A 357 18.51 43.63 -60.87
C SER A 357 19.07 44.33 -62.11
N GLU A 358 19.29 43.60 -63.22
CA GLU A 358 19.69 44.18 -64.51
C GLU A 358 18.60 45.04 -65.15
N VAL A 359 17.33 44.69 -64.91
CA VAL A 359 16.16 45.45 -65.41
C VAL A 359 15.95 46.74 -64.61
N ALA A 360 16.43 46.81 -63.35
CA ALA A 360 16.25 47.94 -62.45
C ALA A 360 17.05 49.20 -62.87
N ALA A 361 18.20 49.03 -63.52
CA ALA A 361 19.04 50.15 -63.96
C ALA A 361 18.36 51.02 -65.04
N ARG A 362 17.56 50.40 -65.92
CA ARG A 362 16.78 51.11 -66.96
C ARG A 362 15.49 51.73 -66.41
N LYS A 363 15.01 51.24 -65.27
CA LYS A 363 13.81 51.73 -64.58
C LYS A 363 14.10 53.00 -63.77
N SER A 364 15.33 53.20 -63.26
CA SER A 364 15.73 54.33 -62.41
C SER A 364 15.44 55.72 -63.00
N GLN A 365 15.44 55.85 -64.33
CA GLN A 365 15.17 57.14 -65.01
C GLN A 365 13.67 57.46 -65.12
N LEU A 366 12.81 56.44 -65.27
CA LEU A 366 11.35 56.55 -65.14
C LEU A 366 10.90 56.53 -63.65
N LEU A 367 11.77 56.03 -62.76
CA LEU A 367 11.54 55.96 -61.32
C LEU A 367 11.58 57.33 -60.68
N LEU A 368 12.37 58.30 -61.14
CA LEU A 368 12.46 59.62 -60.49
C LEU A 368 11.15 60.42 -60.56
N GLU A 369 10.45 60.39 -61.70
CA GLU A 369 9.12 61.02 -61.84
C GLU A 369 8.03 60.22 -61.08
N SER A 370 8.14 58.89 -61.08
CA SER A 370 7.27 58.01 -60.29
C SER A 370 7.50 58.14 -58.77
N VAL A 371 8.74 58.36 -58.32
CA VAL A 371 9.15 58.52 -56.91
C VAL A 371 8.64 59.84 -56.34
N PHE A 372 8.62 60.91 -57.14
CA PHE A 372 8.00 62.17 -56.72
C PHE A 372 6.51 61.96 -56.38
N ASP A 373 5.75 61.30 -57.27
CA ASP A 373 4.30 61.11 -57.10
C ASP A 373 3.87 59.91 -56.24
N GLN A 374 4.70 58.87 -56.11
CA GLN A 374 4.45 57.71 -55.24
C GLN A 374 5.08 57.83 -53.85
N SER A 375 5.77 58.94 -53.54
CA SER A 375 6.33 59.15 -52.20
C SER A 375 5.23 59.12 -51.13
N PHE A 376 5.48 58.36 -50.06
CA PHE A 376 4.61 58.30 -48.89
C PHE A 376 4.72 59.53 -47.98
N GLN A 377 5.72 60.39 -48.23
CA GLN A 377 5.88 61.67 -47.57
C GLN A 377 5.09 62.74 -48.34
N TYR A 378 4.61 63.75 -47.59
CA TYR A 378 3.95 64.91 -48.17
C TYR A 378 5.03 65.86 -48.70
N ILE A 379 5.18 65.97 -50.02
CA ILE A 379 6.25 66.76 -50.64
C ILE A 379 5.63 67.88 -51.48
N GLY A 380 6.07 69.11 -51.26
CA GLY A 380 5.63 70.29 -51.98
C GLY A 380 6.75 71.30 -52.18
N MET A 381 6.73 72.04 -53.28
CA MET A 381 7.59 73.20 -53.50
C MET A 381 6.77 74.46 -53.28
N LEU A 382 7.27 75.37 -52.45
CA LEU A 382 6.65 76.63 -52.09
C LEU A 382 7.45 77.80 -52.66
N ASP A 383 6.75 78.86 -53.08
CA ASP A 383 7.37 80.13 -53.47
C ASP A 383 7.76 80.98 -52.24
N ARG A 384 8.41 82.11 -52.48
CA ARG A 384 8.82 83.06 -51.43
C ARG A 384 7.67 83.65 -50.60
N HIS A 385 6.44 83.54 -51.09
CA HIS A 385 5.22 83.99 -50.42
C HIS A 385 4.45 82.82 -49.77
N GLY A 386 5.05 81.62 -49.73
CA GLY A 386 4.48 80.43 -49.13
C GLY A 386 3.37 79.78 -49.96
N ARG A 387 3.29 80.03 -51.28
CA ARG A 387 2.30 79.42 -52.17
C ARG A 387 2.88 78.17 -52.84
N LEU A 388 2.06 77.14 -52.99
CA LEU A 388 2.47 75.85 -53.55
C LEU A 388 2.65 75.93 -55.08
N ILE A 389 3.88 75.74 -55.55
CA ILE A 389 4.28 75.73 -56.95
C ILE A 389 4.09 74.34 -57.56
N SER A 390 4.53 73.30 -56.83
CA SER A 390 4.43 71.90 -57.25
C SER A 390 4.21 71.03 -56.03
N SER A 391 3.51 69.91 -56.19
CA SER A 391 3.27 68.96 -55.10
C SER A 391 3.04 67.58 -55.63
N ASN A 392 3.41 66.59 -54.83
CA ASN A 392 3.10 65.21 -55.14
C ASN A 392 1.64 64.86 -54.84
N SER A 393 1.15 63.79 -55.47
CA SER A 393 -0.22 63.28 -55.29
C SER A 393 -0.62 63.06 -53.82
N LYS A 394 0.36 62.81 -52.93
CA LYS A 394 0.14 62.57 -51.49
C LYS A 394 -0.13 63.84 -50.69
N LEU A 395 0.64 64.91 -50.92
CA LEU A 395 0.35 66.25 -50.37
C LEU A 395 -0.95 66.79 -50.96
N GLN A 396 -1.24 66.48 -52.23
CA GLN A 396 -2.53 66.81 -52.82
C GLN A 396 -3.68 66.11 -52.08
N GLY A 397 -3.62 64.79 -51.88
CA GLY A 397 -4.69 64.05 -51.18
C GLY A 397 -4.97 64.49 -49.73
N LEU A 398 -4.00 65.12 -49.05
CA LEU A 398 -4.20 65.67 -47.69
C LEU A 398 -5.05 66.95 -47.69
N PHE A 399 -5.03 67.74 -48.78
CA PHE A 399 -5.62 69.09 -48.82
C PHE A 399 -6.58 69.35 -50.01
N PHE A 400 -6.62 68.53 -51.06
CA PHE A 400 -7.28 68.84 -52.36
C PHE A 400 -8.68 68.28 -52.58
N HIS A 401 -9.36 67.71 -51.58
CA HIS A 401 -10.68 67.13 -51.83
C HIS A 401 -11.84 68.12 -52.11
N GLN A 402 -11.61 69.44 -52.28
CA GLN A 402 -12.69 70.42 -52.54
C GLN A 402 -12.35 71.64 -53.44
N GLY A 403 -11.62 71.47 -54.55
CA GLY A 403 -11.64 72.45 -55.66
C GLY A 403 -11.14 73.88 -55.37
N ILE A 404 -10.16 74.03 -54.46
CA ILE A 404 -9.58 75.33 -54.09
C ILE A 404 -8.45 75.71 -55.05
N LYS A 405 -8.50 76.90 -55.68
CA LYS A 405 -7.35 77.49 -56.38
C LYS A 405 -6.29 77.96 -55.36
N LEU A 406 -5.06 77.50 -55.52
CA LEU A 406 -3.91 77.81 -54.64
C LEU A 406 -3.33 79.19 -54.93
N ASP A 407 -4.00 80.22 -54.42
CA ASP A 407 -3.50 81.60 -54.48
C ASP A 407 -3.23 82.20 -53.08
N LYS A 408 -3.28 81.37 -52.04
CA LYS A 408 -3.06 81.76 -50.63
C LYS A 408 -1.85 81.06 -50.01
N PRO A 409 -1.16 81.71 -49.05
CA PRO A 409 -0.06 81.09 -48.30
C PRO A 409 -0.45 79.81 -47.55
N PHE A 410 0.49 78.87 -47.46
CA PHE A 410 0.33 77.48 -46.98
C PHE A 410 -0.22 77.32 -45.54
N TRP A 411 -0.02 78.30 -44.67
CA TRP A 411 -0.49 78.30 -43.27
C TRP A 411 -1.92 78.83 -43.07
N LEU A 412 -2.54 79.43 -44.09
CA LEU A 412 -3.91 79.97 -44.02
C LEU A 412 -5.01 78.93 -44.33
N TYR A 413 -4.63 77.67 -44.53
CA TYR A 413 -5.56 76.55 -44.75
C TYR A 413 -6.13 76.01 -43.43
N LYS A 414 -7.45 75.75 -43.39
CA LYS A 414 -8.29 75.55 -42.18
C LYS A 414 -8.02 74.30 -41.31
N HIS A 415 -6.92 73.57 -41.52
CA HIS A 415 -6.69 72.25 -40.88
C HIS A 415 -5.45 72.18 -39.97
N TRP A 416 -4.74 73.30 -39.84
CA TRP A 416 -3.67 73.46 -38.85
C TRP A 416 -4.25 73.84 -37.48
N GLN A 417 -3.70 73.31 -36.40
CA GLN A 417 -3.94 73.90 -35.08
C GLN A 417 -3.34 75.32 -35.02
N ASN A 418 -3.99 76.25 -34.31
CA ASN A 418 -3.62 77.67 -34.27
C ASN A 418 -2.12 77.89 -33.97
N MET A 419 -1.55 77.13 -33.04
CA MET A 419 -0.14 77.26 -32.64
C MET A 419 0.86 76.81 -33.73
N THR A 420 0.43 75.95 -34.65
CA THR A 420 1.23 75.47 -35.79
C THR A 420 1.15 76.45 -36.96
N ALA A 421 -0.02 77.04 -37.21
CA ALA A 421 -0.22 78.05 -38.25
C ALA A 421 0.63 79.32 -37.97
N GLU A 422 0.64 79.79 -36.72
CA GLU A 422 1.45 80.95 -36.30
C GLU A 422 2.97 80.70 -36.46
N LYS A 423 3.45 79.48 -36.18
CA LYS A 423 4.86 79.11 -36.38
C LYS A 423 5.25 79.07 -37.84
N LEU A 424 4.39 78.55 -38.72
CA LEU A 424 4.64 78.54 -40.17
C LEU A 424 4.66 79.97 -40.75
N GLU A 425 3.76 80.85 -40.31
CA GLU A 425 3.74 82.25 -40.72
C GLU A 425 5.02 83.01 -40.31
N ALA A 426 5.45 82.85 -39.06
CA ALA A 426 6.66 83.50 -38.55
C ALA A 426 7.93 83.09 -39.31
N LEU A 427 8.03 81.82 -39.74
CA LEU A 427 9.19 81.28 -40.47
C LEU A 427 9.33 81.85 -41.89
N PHE A 428 8.23 82.14 -42.58
CA PHE A 428 8.26 82.75 -43.91
C PHE A 428 8.43 84.27 -43.88
N VAL A 429 7.92 84.96 -42.85
CA VAL A 429 8.09 86.41 -42.67
C VAL A 429 9.54 86.79 -42.31
N GLN A 430 10.27 85.95 -41.58
CA GLN A 430 11.66 86.21 -41.17
C GLN A 430 12.72 85.96 -42.28
N GLY A 431 12.33 85.42 -43.44
CA GLY A 431 13.26 85.12 -44.55
C GLY A 431 14.15 83.90 -44.26
N GLN A 432 13.67 82.72 -44.64
CA GLN A 432 14.27 81.44 -44.24
C GLN A 432 15.58 81.14 -45.01
N LYS A 433 16.71 81.06 -44.29
CA LYS A 433 18.04 80.70 -44.85
C LYS A 433 18.59 79.35 -44.39
N SER A 434 17.92 78.66 -43.48
CA SER A 434 18.35 77.37 -42.91
C SER A 434 17.21 76.35 -42.88
N ILE A 435 17.57 75.06 -42.81
CA ILE A 435 16.60 73.96 -42.71
C ILE A 435 15.96 74.00 -41.32
N VAL A 436 14.63 74.04 -41.27
CA VAL A 436 13.87 74.03 -40.00
C VAL A 436 12.94 72.83 -40.01
N SER A 437 13.03 72.01 -38.95
CA SER A 437 12.13 70.88 -38.73
C SER A 437 11.41 70.98 -37.40
N PHE A 438 10.11 70.66 -37.38
CA PHE A 438 9.29 70.64 -36.17
C PHE A 438 8.08 69.72 -36.33
N GLU A 439 7.54 69.26 -35.21
CA GLU A 439 6.34 68.43 -35.17
C GLU A 439 5.08 69.31 -35.25
N ALA A 440 4.10 68.82 -36.00
CA ALA A 440 2.86 69.53 -36.27
C ALA A 440 1.69 68.56 -36.35
N ASP A 441 0.65 68.88 -35.61
CA ASP A 441 -0.61 68.14 -35.65
C ASP A 441 -1.51 68.70 -36.75
N VAL A 442 -1.93 67.81 -37.65
CA VAL A 442 -2.87 68.14 -38.73
C VAL A 442 -4.10 67.26 -38.60
N TRP A 443 -5.27 67.90 -38.66
CA TRP A 443 -6.53 67.16 -38.63
C TRP A 443 -6.98 66.80 -40.05
N SER A 444 -7.17 65.50 -40.31
CA SER A 444 -7.66 64.98 -41.58
C SER A 444 -9.05 64.35 -41.43
N GLN A 445 -9.99 64.69 -42.32
CA GLN A 445 -11.37 64.19 -42.27
C GLN A 445 -11.49 62.66 -42.32
N ASN A 446 -10.57 61.96 -43.00
CA ASN A 446 -10.62 60.50 -43.17
C ASN A 446 -9.81 59.72 -42.12
N LYS A 447 -8.90 60.37 -41.39
CA LYS A 447 -7.91 59.69 -40.52
C LYS A 447 -7.81 60.24 -39.10
N GLY A 448 -8.55 61.31 -38.77
CA GLY A 448 -8.46 61.96 -37.47
C GLY A 448 -7.19 62.81 -37.33
N LEU A 449 -6.70 62.94 -36.09
CA LEU A 449 -5.47 63.68 -35.78
C LEU A 449 -4.25 62.89 -36.30
N ILE A 450 -3.46 63.50 -37.18
CA ILE A 450 -2.21 62.94 -37.70
C ILE A 450 -1.04 63.77 -37.17
N ILE A 451 -0.01 63.09 -36.66
CA ILE A 451 1.23 63.75 -36.19
C ILE A 451 2.23 63.76 -37.35
N LEU A 452 2.55 64.96 -37.84
CA LEU A 452 3.49 65.17 -38.93
C LEU A 452 4.81 65.76 -38.43
N GLU A 453 5.93 65.17 -38.82
CA GLU A 453 7.24 65.83 -38.74
C GLU A 453 7.43 66.66 -40.02
N LEU A 454 7.36 67.99 -39.91
CA LEU A 454 7.54 68.93 -41.02
C LEU A 454 9.01 69.36 -41.12
N SER A 455 9.54 69.43 -42.34
CA SER A 455 10.84 69.99 -42.67
C SER A 455 10.72 70.97 -43.84
N LEU A 456 11.22 72.19 -43.66
CA LEU A 456 11.30 73.22 -44.69
C LEU A 456 12.77 73.40 -45.10
N LYS A 457 13.08 73.16 -46.39
CA LYS A 457 14.44 73.21 -46.94
C LYS A 457 14.52 74.26 -48.06
N PRO A 458 15.29 75.35 -47.90
CA PRO A 458 15.48 76.31 -48.99
C PRO A 458 16.31 75.69 -50.12
N MET A 459 15.88 75.87 -51.36
CA MET A 459 16.62 75.46 -52.56
C MET A 459 17.20 76.68 -53.27
N LEU A 460 18.50 76.63 -53.56
CA LEU A 460 19.19 77.64 -54.35
C LEU A 460 19.04 77.27 -55.83
N SER A 461 18.48 78.19 -56.62
CA SER A 461 18.46 78.11 -58.09
C SER A 461 19.71 78.80 -58.66
N ASP A 462 20.25 78.28 -59.77
CA ASP A 462 21.44 78.82 -60.45
C ASP A 462 21.19 80.18 -61.14
N ASP A 463 19.92 80.60 -61.27
CA ASP A 463 19.53 81.97 -61.64
C ASP A 463 19.17 82.77 -60.38
N GLN A 464 19.91 83.84 -60.10
CA GLN A 464 19.88 84.64 -58.87
C GLN A 464 18.57 85.42 -58.56
N THR A 465 17.41 85.01 -59.06
CA THR A 465 16.17 85.80 -58.87
C THR A 465 14.99 85.12 -58.19
N ASP A 466 14.99 83.82 -57.89
CA ASP A 466 13.92 83.22 -57.07
C ASP A 466 14.39 82.03 -56.21
N ALA A 467 14.20 82.12 -54.89
CA ALA A 467 14.47 81.04 -53.94
C ALA A 467 13.18 80.28 -53.63
N ASN A 468 13.14 79.00 -53.98
CA ASN A 468 12.00 78.10 -53.70
C ASN A 468 12.26 77.32 -52.42
N VAL A 469 11.23 77.02 -51.64
CA VAL A 469 11.32 76.22 -50.40
C VAL A 469 10.70 74.85 -50.64
N LEU A 470 11.47 73.78 -50.45
CA LEU A 470 10.98 72.42 -50.45
C LEU A 470 10.38 72.11 -49.07
N LEU A 471 9.09 71.81 -49.04
CA LEU A 471 8.37 71.26 -47.91
C LEU A 471 8.36 69.74 -48.00
N GLU A 472 8.82 69.09 -46.93
CA GLU A 472 8.78 67.64 -46.74
C GLU A 472 8.08 67.38 -45.40
N ALA A 473 6.96 66.66 -45.39
CA ALA A 473 6.30 66.23 -44.16
C ALA A 473 6.19 64.70 -44.10
N ARG A 474 6.45 64.13 -42.93
CA ARG A 474 6.38 62.69 -42.69
C ARG A 474 5.34 62.37 -41.61
N ASP A 475 4.44 61.45 -41.89
CA ASP A 475 3.54 60.87 -40.88
C ASP A 475 4.34 59.95 -39.95
N ILE A 476 4.43 60.33 -38.67
CA ILE A 476 5.14 59.57 -37.63
C ILE A 476 4.19 58.87 -36.65
N THR A 477 2.90 58.83 -36.94
CA THR A 477 1.86 58.28 -36.06
C THR A 477 2.12 56.82 -35.70
N SER A 478 2.48 55.98 -36.68
CA SER A 478 2.79 54.56 -36.45
C SER A 478 4.06 54.35 -35.63
N ARG A 479 5.08 55.20 -35.83
CA ARG A 479 6.35 55.14 -35.08
C ARG A 479 6.11 55.43 -33.60
N LYS A 480 5.31 56.44 -33.27
CA LYS A 480 4.97 56.77 -31.88
C LYS A 480 4.18 55.66 -31.19
N LEU A 481 3.17 55.10 -31.87
CA LEU A 481 2.43 53.95 -31.35
C LEU A 481 3.31 52.70 -31.14
N THR A 482 4.34 52.52 -31.98
CA THR A 482 5.31 51.43 -31.82
C THR A 482 6.27 51.68 -30.66
N GLU A 483 6.75 52.91 -30.47
CA GLU A 483 7.56 53.31 -29.31
C GLU A 483 6.82 53.07 -27.99
N ASP A 484 5.55 53.48 -27.89
CA ASP A 484 4.73 53.26 -26.70
C ASP A 484 4.47 51.76 -26.44
N LYS A 485 4.20 50.99 -27.49
CA LYS A 485 4.03 49.52 -27.38
C LYS A 485 5.32 48.83 -26.95
N LEU A 486 6.47 49.30 -27.41
CA LEU A 486 7.78 48.79 -27.00
C LEU A 486 8.03 49.05 -25.52
N HIS A 487 7.81 50.28 -25.07
CA HIS A 487 7.96 50.66 -23.67
C HIS A 487 7.02 49.85 -22.76
N GLN A 488 5.76 49.68 -23.14
CA GLN A 488 4.80 48.87 -22.39
C GLN A 488 5.20 47.38 -22.35
N ARG A 489 5.74 46.85 -23.45
CA ARG A 489 6.24 45.46 -23.50
C ARG A 489 7.45 45.27 -22.58
N GLU A 490 8.37 46.24 -22.54
CA GLU A 490 9.56 46.21 -21.67
C GLU A 490 9.17 46.23 -20.18
N MET A 491 8.23 47.10 -19.78
CA MET A 491 7.70 47.13 -18.42
C MET A 491 7.04 45.79 -18.03
N ASN A 492 6.26 45.19 -18.94
CA ASN A 492 5.62 43.90 -18.70
C ASN A 492 6.64 42.78 -18.52
N LEU A 493 7.67 42.71 -19.39
CA LEU A 493 8.73 41.69 -19.27
C LEU A 493 9.51 41.81 -17.96
N ARG A 494 9.84 43.04 -17.54
CA ARG A 494 10.48 43.28 -16.25
C ARG A 494 9.59 42.83 -15.09
N THR A 495 8.30 43.14 -15.14
CA THR A 495 7.34 42.71 -14.13
C THR A 495 7.24 41.18 -14.06
N TYR A 496 7.19 40.49 -15.20
CA TYR A 496 7.17 39.03 -15.23
C TYR A 496 8.43 38.40 -14.65
N TYR A 497 9.60 38.99 -14.89
CA TYR A 497 10.87 38.54 -14.32
C TYR A 497 10.89 38.67 -12.79
N GLU A 498 10.41 39.79 -12.25
CA GLU A 498 10.38 40.05 -10.80
C GLU A 498 9.36 39.17 -10.05
N LEU A 499 8.22 38.87 -10.69
CA LEU A 499 7.14 38.09 -10.07
C LEU A 499 7.32 36.57 -10.15
N GLN A 500 8.37 36.07 -10.82
CA GLN A 500 8.62 34.63 -10.88
C GLN A 500 8.92 34.06 -9.48
N PRO A 501 8.24 32.99 -9.05
CA PRO A 501 8.50 32.33 -7.76
C PRO A 501 9.71 31.39 -7.82
N VAL A 502 10.75 31.77 -8.56
CA VAL A 502 12.01 31.02 -8.69
C VAL A 502 13.18 31.98 -8.62
N MET A 503 14.30 31.51 -8.08
CA MET A 503 15.54 32.26 -8.08
C MET A 503 16.01 32.43 -9.52
N MET A 504 16.29 33.65 -9.95
CA MET A 504 16.84 33.94 -11.27
C MET A 504 18.08 34.80 -11.11
N VAL A 505 19.23 34.28 -11.54
CA VAL A 505 20.53 34.95 -11.42
C VAL A 505 21.25 34.91 -12.76
N THR A 506 21.68 36.08 -13.23
CA THR A 506 22.54 36.19 -14.41
C THR A 506 23.98 36.40 -13.97
N LEU A 507 24.90 35.59 -14.48
CA LEU A 507 26.33 35.66 -14.20
C LEU A 507 27.14 36.08 -15.42
N ASP A 508 28.17 36.91 -15.20
CA ASP A 508 29.13 37.26 -16.24
C ASP A 508 30.18 36.17 -16.52
N SER A 509 31.12 36.47 -17.42
CA SER A 509 32.28 35.63 -17.77
C SER A 509 33.17 35.25 -16.58
N ASN A 510 33.14 36.03 -15.49
CA ASN A 510 33.93 35.84 -14.28
C ASN A 510 33.13 35.22 -13.11
N ASN A 511 31.92 34.72 -13.37
CA ASN A 511 30.96 34.20 -12.38
C ASN A 511 30.52 35.25 -11.34
N ARG A 512 30.48 36.53 -11.71
CA ARG A 512 29.91 37.59 -10.87
C ARG A 512 28.44 37.81 -11.23
N ILE A 513 27.65 38.07 -10.20
CA ILE A 513 26.21 38.32 -10.32
C ILE A 513 25.99 39.68 -10.99
N GLN A 514 25.33 39.68 -12.16
CA GLN A 514 24.97 40.87 -12.92
C GLN A 514 23.52 41.29 -12.66
N GLN A 515 22.62 40.32 -12.51
CA GLN A 515 21.19 40.55 -12.28
C GLN A 515 20.63 39.47 -11.36
N VAL A 516 19.68 39.88 -10.52
CA VAL A 516 18.86 39.01 -9.67
C VAL A 516 17.43 39.53 -9.67
N ASN A 517 16.44 38.63 -9.58
CA ASN A 517 15.05 39.02 -9.35
C ASN A 517 14.74 39.16 -7.84
N GLN A 518 13.61 39.79 -7.53
CA GLN A 518 13.15 40.01 -6.16
C GLN A 518 12.98 38.71 -5.35
N PHE A 519 12.59 37.61 -6.00
CA PHE A 519 12.48 36.32 -5.33
C PHE A 519 13.84 35.82 -4.82
N THR A 520 14.92 36.02 -5.56
CA THR A 520 16.28 35.65 -5.13
C THR A 520 16.70 36.37 -3.85
N GLU A 521 16.35 37.65 -3.72
CA GLU A 521 16.64 38.43 -2.51
C GLU A 521 15.90 37.89 -1.29
N LYS A 522 14.63 37.52 -1.47
CA LYS A 522 13.81 36.91 -0.41
C LYS A 522 14.29 35.52 -0.05
N LEU A 523 14.65 34.71 -1.04
CA LEU A 523 15.11 33.33 -0.84
C LEU A 523 16.44 33.30 -0.11
N LEU A 524 17.42 34.14 -0.48
CA LEU A 524 18.74 34.12 0.14
C LEU A 524 18.86 35.07 1.37
N GLY A 525 17.91 35.98 1.54
CA GLY A 525 17.89 36.97 2.63
C GLY A 525 18.85 38.15 2.44
N TYR A 526 19.53 38.25 1.30
CA TYR A 526 20.45 39.35 1.00
C TYR A 526 19.79 40.39 0.09
N PRO A 527 19.90 41.69 0.39
CA PRO A 527 19.41 42.74 -0.50
C PRO A 527 20.23 42.80 -1.80
N GLN A 528 19.63 43.25 -2.89
CA GLN A 528 20.25 43.34 -4.22
C GLN A 528 21.68 43.91 -4.20
N GLY A 529 21.88 45.01 -3.48
CA GLY A 529 23.17 45.72 -3.41
C GLY A 529 24.31 44.90 -2.79
N LYS A 530 24.01 43.84 -2.03
CA LYS A 530 25.01 42.90 -1.52
C LYS A 530 25.25 41.70 -2.45
N LEU A 531 24.29 41.36 -3.30
CA LEU A 531 24.41 40.27 -4.27
C LEU A 531 25.15 40.71 -5.54
N LEU A 532 24.81 41.88 -6.08
CA LEU A 532 25.37 42.38 -7.34
C LEU A 532 26.91 42.54 -7.27
N GLY A 533 27.59 42.11 -8.33
CA GLY A 533 29.04 42.16 -8.47
C GLY A 533 29.84 41.12 -7.66
N GLN A 534 29.19 40.41 -6.72
CA GLN A 534 29.82 39.34 -5.96
C GLN A 534 29.90 38.05 -6.76
N ARG A 535 30.84 37.17 -6.40
CA ARG A 535 30.90 35.81 -6.94
C ARG A 535 29.84 34.96 -6.26
N LEU A 536 29.05 34.22 -7.04
CA LEU A 536 27.95 33.39 -6.51
C LEU A 536 28.42 32.41 -5.42
N ARG A 537 29.65 31.88 -5.54
CA ARG A 537 30.24 30.94 -4.57
C ARG A 537 30.33 31.46 -3.13
N VAL A 538 30.34 32.78 -2.93
CA VAL A 538 30.42 33.39 -1.59
C VAL A 538 29.18 33.04 -0.76
N PHE A 539 28.06 32.76 -1.43
CA PHE A 539 26.78 32.44 -0.81
C PHE A 539 26.55 30.94 -0.67
N TYR A 540 27.51 30.08 -1.05
CA TYR A 540 27.40 28.65 -0.80
C TYR A 540 27.72 28.31 0.64
N ASN A 541 27.12 27.23 1.14
CA ASN A 541 27.46 26.66 2.43
C ASN A 541 28.83 25.97 2.39
N ASP A 542 29.10 25.18 1.34
CA ASP A 542 30.38 24.51 1.11
C ASP A 542 31.33 25.38 0.27
N GLU A 543 32.50 25.70 0.82
CA GLU A 543 33.54 26.49 0.16
C GLU A 543 34.21 25.75 -1.01
N ASN A 544 34.17 24.41 -1.03
CA ASN A 544 34.75 23.57 -2.08
C ASN A 544 33.77 23.26 -3.22
N ALA A 545 32.54 23.76 -3.14
CA ALA A 545 31.53 23.48 -4.15
C ALA A 545 31.96 23.97 -5.54
N ILE A 546 31.67 23.14 -6.56
CA ILE A 546 32.02 23.39 -7.95
C ILE A 546 31.37 24.71 -8.41
N ILE A 547 32.09 25.56 -9.12
CA ILE A 547 31.53 26.81 -9.67
C ILE A 547 30.64 26.53 -10.90
N PRO A 548 29.60 27.35 -11.17
CA PRO A 548 28.64 27.12 -12.26
C PRO A 548 29.28 26.82 -13.63
N ARG A 549 30.31 27.57 -14.02
CA ARG A 549 31.02 27.35 -15.31
C ARG A 549 31.73 26.00 -15.41
N HIS A 550 32.20 25.44 -14.30
CA HIS A 550 32.84 24.12 -14.31
C HIS A 550 31.80 22.99 -14.49
N VAL A 551 30.54 23.22 -14.12
CA VAL A 551 29.44 22.27 -14.34
C VAL A 551 29.22 22.04 -15.83
N LEU A 552 29.41 23.09 -16.65
CA LEU A 552 29.28 23.02 -18.11
C LEU A 552 30.28 22.05 -18.77
N LEU A 553 31.39 21.74 -18.09
CA LEU A 553 32.42 20.81 -18.58
C LEU A 553 32.04 19.33 -18.34
N GLN A 554 30.95 19.05 -17.61
CA GLN A 554 30.53 17.68 -17.31
C GLN A 554 29.66 17.11 -18.44
N PRO A 555 30.05 15.99 -19.07
CA PRO A 555 29.40 15.46 -20.27
C PRO A 555 28.03 14.80 -20.01
N LYS A 556 27.69 14.45 -18.76
CA LYS A 556 26.50 13.65 -18.42
C LYS A 556 25.22 14.45 -18.17
N GLN A 557 25.28 15.78 -18.11
CA GLN A 557 24.15 16.60 -17.63
C GLN A 557 23.50 17.49 -18.68
N ALA A 558 24.01 17.53 -19.91
CA ALA A 558 23.52 18.41 -20.96
C ALA A 558 22.35 17.78 -21.74
N MET A 559 21.15 17.75 -21.16
CA MET A 559 19.94 17.63 -21.97
C MET A 559 19.60 19.04 -22.51
N GLU A 560 19.54 19.19 -23.83
CA GLU A 560 19.08 20.41 -24.51
C GLU A 560 19.81 21.71 -24.10
N GLY A 561 21.09 21.64 -23.74
CA GLY A 561 21.87 22.83 -23.34
C GLY A 561 21.52 23.39 -21.96
N VAL A 562 20.92 22.58 -21.09
CA VAL A 562 20.66 22.90 -19.68
C VAL A 562 21.47 21.97 -18.79
N TRP A 563 22.24 22.53 -17.85
CA TRP A 563 22.96 21.76 -16.84
C TRP A 563 22.24 21.86 -15.51
N ARG A 564 22.18 20.75 -14.77
CA ARG A 564 21.46 20.67 -13.50
C ARG A 564 22.39 20.32 -12.37
N ARG A 565 22.20 20.96 -11.22
CA ARG A 565 22.85 20.58 -9.97
C ARG A 565 21.98 20.95 -8.78
N GLU A 566 22.28 20.35 -7.64
CA GLU A 566 21.67 20.70 -6.37
C GLU A 566 22.80 21.16 -5.44
N ILE A 567 22.60 22.30 -4.78
CA ILE A 567 23.65 22.94 -3.97
C ILE A 567 23.03 23.68 -2.79
N GLN A 568 23.75 23.69 -1.67
CA GLN A 568 23.36 24.43 -0.48
C GLN A 568 23.85 25.88 -0.53
N TYR A 569 22.92 26.80 -0.31
CA TYR A 569 23.17 28.21 -0.07
C TYR A 569 23.11 28.51 1.42
N ARG A 570 23.88 29.52 1.85
CA ARG A 570 23.83 30.09 3.19
C ARG A 570 22.93 31.31 3.18
N HIS A 571 21.81 31.23 3.89
CA HIS A 571 20.91 32.35 4.10
C HIS A 571 21.55 33.44 4.98
N ALA A 572 21.05 34.66 4.90
CA ALA A 572 21.60 35.82 5.62
C ALA A 572 21.52 35.72 7.16
N ASP A 573 20.64 34.90 7.71
CA ASP A 573 20.51 34.64 9.17
C ASP A 573 21.37 33.44 9.65
N GLY A 574 22.05 32.74 8.74
CA GLY A 574 22.93 31.61 9.05
C GLY A 574 22.37 30.21 8.79
N HIS A 575 21.08 30.02 8.48
CA HIS A 575 20.57 28.69 8.11
C HIS A 575 20.91 28.34 6.64
N THR A 576 20.77 27.05 6.29
CA THR A 576 21.10 26.53 4.95
C THR A 576 19.85 26.27 4.14
N ILE A 577 19.90 26.58 2.84
CA ILE A 577 18.80 26.38 1.89
C ILE A 577 19.31 25.50 0.75
N TRP A 578 18.61 24.41 0.46
CA TRP A 578 18.89 23.59 -0.70
C TRP A 578 18.24 24.20 -1.94
N VAL A 579 19.05 24.44 -2.98
CA VAL A 579 18.57 24.99 -4.24
C VAL A 579 18.93 24.05 -5.38
N ARG A 580 17.93 23.66 -6.17
CA ARG A 580 18.11 23.00 -7.47
C ARG A 580 18.34 24.04 -8.54
N GLU A 581 19.54 24.09 -9.08
CA GLU A 581 19.91 25.02 -10.14
C GLU A 581 19.82 24.39 -11.52
N ASN A 582 19.15 25.10 -12.43
CA ASN A 582 19.22 24.92 -13.86
C ASN A 582 20.10 26.03 -14.46
N ILE A 583 21.26 25.65 -14.99
CA ILE A 583 22.27 26.55 -15.55
C ILE A 583 22.17 26.51 -17.08
N ARG A 584 21.96 27.67 -17.69
CA ARG A 584 21.86 27.83 -19.15
C ARG A 584 22.85 28.89 -19.66
N PRO A 585 23.73 28.56 -20.61
CA PRO A 585 24.55 29.56 -21.27
C PRO A 585 23.71 30.40 -22.24
N LEU A 586 23.87 31.73 -22.17
CA LEU A 586 23.28 32.66 -23.12
C LEU A 586 24.25 32.81 -24.31
N HIS A 587 23.86 32.25 -25.47
CA HIS A 587 24.74 32.08 -26.64
C HIS A 587 25.29 33.39 -27.23
N ASP A 588 24.63 34.53 -27.03
CA ASP A 588 25.04 35.82 -27.60
C ASP A 588 25.90 36.70 -26.67
N SER A 589 25.82 36.52 -25.34
CA SER A 589 26.52 37.39 -24.36
C SER A 589 27.66 36.70 -23.62
N GLY A 590 27.73 35.36 -23.67
CA GLY A 590 28.68 34.59 -22.86
C GLY A 590 28.35 34.57 -21.37
N GLU A 591 27.19 35.09 -20.98
CA GLU A 591 26.63 35.05 -19.63
C GLU A 591 25.98 33.69 -19.32
N LEU A 592 25.78 33.41 -18.04
CA LEU A 592 25.01 32.26 -17.59
C LEU A 592 23.74 32.71 -16.91
N LEU A 593 22.61 32.12 -17.29
CA LEU A 593 21.36 32.23 -16.56
C LEU A 593 21.22 31.03 -15.63
N ILE A 594 21.04 31.28 -14.34
CA ILE A 594 20.76 30.28 -13.32
C ILE A 594 19.33 30.46 -12.87
N VAL A 595 18.53 29.40 -13.00
CA VAL A 595 17.18 29.31 -12.45
C VAL A 595 17.19 28.32 -11.29
N GLY A 596 16.93 28.80 -10.09
CA GLY A 596 16.97 28.02 -8.85
C GLY A 596 15.58 27.78 -8.27
N GLU A 597 15.31 26.54 -7.87
CA GLU A 597 14.12 26.13 -7.12
C GLU A 597 14.53 25.75 -5.69
N ASP A 598 13.79 26.22 -4.68
CA ASP A 598 13.99 25.80 -3.29
C ASP A 598 13.45 24.39 -3.10
N ILE A 599 14.33 23.47 -2.71
CA ILE A 599 14.02 22.06 -2.48
C ILE A 599 14.27 21.66 -1.03
N SER A 600 14.40 22.63 -0.12
CA SER A 600 14.74 22.39 1.29
C SER A 600 13.71 21.49 1.99
N GLU A 601 12.41 21.74 1.77
CA GLU A 601 11.34 20.88 2.30
C GLU A 601 11.37 19.48 1.70
N THR A 602 11.64 19.37 0.39
CA THR A 602 11.74 18.07 -0.29
C THR A 602 12.90 17.24 0.26
N TYR A 603 14.05 17.87 0.51
CA TYR A 603 15.21 17.21 1.11
C TYR A 603 14.96 16.82 2.57
N ALA A 604 14.40 17.71 3.39
CA ALA A 604 14.05 17.40 4.78
C ALA A 604 13.03 16.26 4.87
N LEU A 605 12.06 16.21 3.96
CA LEU A 605 11.10 15.12 3.85
C LEU A 605 11.78 13.82 3.38
N SER A 606 12.68 13.90 2.40
CA SER A 606 13.45 12.74 1.91
C SER A 606 14.31 12.14 3.02
N GLU A 607 15.03 12.96 3.79
CA GLU A 607 15.86 12.51 4.90
C GLU A 607 14.99 11.87 6.01
N LYS A 608 13.83 12.46 6.31
CA LYS A 608 12.87 11.90 7.26
C LYS A 608 12.28 10.57 6.77
N LEU A 609 11.97 10.45 5.48
CA LEU A 609 11.48 9.22 4.87
C LEU A 609 12.56 8.13 4.85
N GLU A 610 13.81 8.51 4.55
CA GLU A 610 14.96 7.59 4.57
C GLU A 610 15.24 7.10 6.00
N TYR A 611 15.13 7.99 6.99
CA TYR A 611 15.20 7.63 8.41
C TYR A 611 14.05 6.69 8.79
N GLN A 612 12.80 7.01 8.46
CA GLN A 612 11.64 6.15 8.74
C GLN A 612 11.69 4.79 8.03
N ALA A 613 12.30 4.73 6.85
CA ALA A 613 12.49 3.48 6.12
C ALA A 613 13.47 2.53 6.85
N GLN A 614 14.35 3.06 7.70
CA GLN A 614 15.43 2.31 8.35
C GLN A 614 15.28 2.15 9.87
N TYR A 615 14.59 3.07 10.55
CA TYR A 615 14.52 3.13 12.01
C TYR A 615 13.09 2.94 12.54
N ASP A 616 12.97 2.39 13.75
CA ASP A 616 11.73 2.31 14.53
C ASP A 616 11.48 3.65 15.26
N LEU A 617 10.29 4.21 15.10
CA LEU A 617 9.95 5.54 15.62
C LEU A 617 9.79 5.59 17.15
N LEU A 618 9.57 4.45 17.81
CA LEU A 618 9.38 4.42 19.26
C LEU A 618 10.73 4.37 19.99
N THR A 619 11.65 3.57 19.48
CA THR A 619 12.91 3.21 20.15
C THR A 619 14.15 3.84 19.53
N ASN A 620 14.06 4.41 18.32
CA ASN A 620 15.18 4.86 17.50
C ASN A 620 16.20 3.77 17.14
N THR A 621 15.92 2.49 17.40
CA THR A 621 16.73 1.38 16.87
C THR A 621 16.42 1.17 15.40
N TYR A 622 17.17 0.31 14.71
CA TYR A 622 16.78 -0.09 13.36
C TYR A 622 15.40 -0.75 13.36
N ASN A 623 14.73 -0.74 12.21
CA ASN A 623 13.50 -1.47 11.98
C ASN A 623 13.76 -2.81 11.29
N ARG A 624 12.71 -3.62 11.14
CA ARG A 624 12.77 -4.92 10.48
C ARG A 624 13.33 -4.86 9.05
N ASN A 625 12.97 -3.85 8.27
CA ASN A 625 13.43 -3.72 6.89
C ASN A 625 14.96 -3.55 6.81
N HIS A 626 15.53 -2.69 7.66
CA HIS A 626 16.97 -2.49 7.71
C HIS A 626 17.70 -3.75 8.19
N PHE A 627 17.17 -4.42 9.20
CA PHE A 627 17.71 -5.69 9.69
C PHE A 627 17.77 -6.76 8.59
N ASP A 628 16.70 -6.93 7.81
CA ASP A 628 16.66 -7.90 6.71
C ASP A 628 17.67 -7.59 5.59
N ILE A 629 17.92 -6.31 5.31
CA ILE A 629 18.95 -5.88 4.36
C ILE A 629 20.35 -6.29 4.87
N GLU A 630 20.65 -6.03 6.14
CA GLU A 630 21.94 -6.36 6.73
C GLU A 630 22.13 -7.87 6.93
N LEU A 631 21.06 -8.61 7.24
CA LEU A 631 21.06 -10.07 7.31
C LEU A 631 21.37 -10.68 5.94
N LYS A 632 20.79 -10.18 4.85
CA LYS A 632 21.13 -10.62 3.49
C LYS A 632 22.59 -10.39 3.14
N LYS A 633 23.17 -9.25 3.55
CA LYS A 633 24.62 -9.00 3.38
C LYS A 633 25.45 -9.99 4.18
N ALA A 634 25.09 -10.23 5.44
CA ALA A 634 25.76 -11.20 6.30
C ALA A 634 25.73 -12.63 5.69
N LEU A 635 24.62 -13.04 5.06
CA LEU A 635 24.52 -14.33 4.37
C LEU A 635 25.51 -14.45 3.21
N LEU A 636 25.65 -13.39 2.39
CA LEU A 636 26.61 -13.37 1.27
C LEU A 636 28.07 -13.41 1.74
N GLU A 637 28.38 -12.82 2.89
CA GLU A 637 29.73 -12.83 3.46
C GLU A 637 30.18 -14.23 3.91
N VAL A 638 29.22 -15.08 4.30
CA VAL A 638 29.45 -16.44 4.82
C VAL A 638 29.65 -17.48 3.71
N GLU A 639 29.20 -17.21 2.47
CA GLU A 639 29.39 -18.10 1.31
C GLU A 639 30.87 -18.40 1.02
N ASN A 640 31.79 -17.53 1.45
CA ASN A 640 33.23 -17.72 1.25
C ASN A 640 33.93 -18.59 2.33
N HIS A 641 33.17 -19.25 3.22
CA HIS A 641 33.64 -20.16 4.29
C HIS A 641 34.64 -19.57 5.32
N MET A 642 34.81 -18.25 5.38
CA MET A 642 35.82 -17.59 6.23
C MET A 642 35.22 -16.80 7.40
N ARG A 643 33.89 -16.61 7.44
CA ARG A 643 33.20 -15.79 8.45
C ARG A 643 32.01 -16.53 9.02
N THR A 644 31.71 -16.23 10.28
CA THR A 644 30.51 -16.68 10.99
C THR A 644 29.88 -15.48 11.65
N HIS A 645 28.56 -15.39 11.58
CA HIS A 645 27.76 -14.36 12.22
C HIS A 645 26.73 -15.02 13.13
N ALA A 646 26.00 -14.25 13.92
CA ALA A 646 24.91 -14.78 14.73
C ALA A 646 23.74 -13.81 14.75
N MET A 647 22.54 -14.37 14.69
CA MET A 647 21.30 -13.65 14.98
C MET A 647 20.82 -14.06 16.37
N LEU A 648 20.53 -13.05 17.20
CA LEU A 648 19.81 -13.22 18.46
C LEU A 648 18.42 -12.63 18.27
N PHE A 649 17.38 -13.43 18.48
CA PHE A 649 15.99 -12.99 18.52
C PHE A 649 15.56 -12.91 19.98
N LEU A 650 15.02 -11.77 20.40
CA LEU A 650 14.70 -11.47 21.79
C LEU A 650 13.23 -11.13 21.90
N ASP A 651 12.59 -11.68 22.92
CA ASP A 651 11.20 -11.38 23.28
C ASP A 651 11.16 -10.94 24.73
N LEU A 652 10.55 -9.78 25.00
CA LEU A 652 10.39 -9.28 26.35
C LEU A 652 9.31 -10.08 27.09
N ASP A 653 9.70 -10.75 28.17
CA ASP A 653 8.76 -11.57 28.92
C ASP A 653 7.73 -10.66 29.61
N GLN A 654 6.45 -11.05 29.53
CA GLN A 654 5.36 -10.45 30.31
C GLN A 654 5.10 -8.96 30.02
N LEU A 655 5.49 -8.42 28.85
CA LEU A 655 5.13 -7.04 28.48
C LEU A 655 3.60 -6.84 28.49
N LYS A 656 2.83 -7.86 28.09
CA LYS A 656 1.37 -7.83 28.17
C LYS A 656 0.85 -7.56 29.58
N VAL A 657 1.47 -8.13 30.62
CA VAL A 657 1.08 -7.88 32.02
C VAL A 657 1.32 -6.42 32.40
N ILE A 658 2.40 -5.81 31.89
CA ILE A 658 2.70 -4.39 32.10
C ILE A 658 1.65 -3.51 31.41
N ASN A 659 1.31 -3.83 30.15
CA ASN A 659 0.24 -3.12 29.42
C ASN A 659 -1.12 -3.22 30.12
N ASP A 660 -1.48 -4.42 30.58
CA ASP A 660 -2.76 -4.68 31.24
C ASP A 660 -2.86 -4.02 32.63
N THR A 661 -1.72 -3.85 33.32
CA THR A 661 -1.68 -3.30 34.69
C THR A 661 -1.48 -1.79 34.72
N ALA A 662 -0.61 -1.25 33.86
CA ALA A 662 -0.15 0.15 33.90
C ALA A 662 -0.45 0.94 32.62
N GLY A 663 -1.14 0.32 31.65
CA GLY A 663 -1.51 0.93 30.38
C GLY A 663 -0.43 0.88 29.31
N HIS A 664 -0.80 1.20 28.07
CA HIS A 664 0.10 1.14 26.91
C HIS A 664 1.28 2.14 27.00
N ASP A 665 1.10 3.29 27.63
CA ASP A 665 2.18 4.28 27.82
C ASP A 665 3.34 3.69 28.67
N ALA A 666 3.01 2.87 29.66
CA ALA A 666 3.99 2.18 30.49
C ALA A 666 4.72 1.07 29.71
N GLY A 667 4.00 0.35 28.84
CA GLY A 667 4.61 -0.63 27.94
C GLY A 667 5.55 0.01 26.93
N ASP A 668 5.16 1.13 26.32
CA ASP A 668 6.01 1.90 25.40
C ASP A 668 7.28 2.42 26.10
N ALA A 669 7.16 2.85 27.35
CA ALA A 669 8.30 3.24 28.17
C ALA A 669 9.20 2.05 28.54
N ALA A 670 8.63 0.87 28.82
CA ALA A 670 9.39 -0.35 29.07
C ALA A 670 10.17 -0.78 27.82
N ILE A 671 9.55 -0.72 26.64
CA ILE A 671 10.21 -1.02 25.35
C ILE A 671 11.37 -0.04 25.10
N LYS A 672 11.17 1.26 25.30
CA LYS A 672 12.23 2.28 25.17
C LYS A 672 13.39 2.04 26.14
N PHE A 673 13.06 1.67 27.38
CA PHE A 673 14.05 1.34 28.39
C PHE A 673 14.87 0.11 27.97
N CYS A 674 14.21 -0.98 27.54
CA CYS A 674 14.89 -2.17 27.02
C CYS A 674 15.80 -1.86 25.84
N ALA A 675 15.32 -1.08 24.86
CA ALA A 675 16.12 -0.68 23.70
C ALA A 675 17.41 0.05 24.13
N LYS A 676 17.31 0.97 25.08
CA LYS A 676 18.47 1.70 25.62
C LYS A 676 19.45 0.78 26.34
N VAL A 677 18.95 -0.14 27.17
CA VAL A 677 19.79 -1.12 27.87
C VAL A 677 20.51 -2.04 26.86
N LEU A 678 19.80 -2.49 25.83
CA LEU A 678 20.38 -3.32 24.77
C LEU A 678 21.48 -2.57 24.02
N GLU A 679 21.27 -1.32 23.61
CA GLU A 679 22.31 -0.49 22.98
C GLU A 679 23.58 -0.38 23.83
N ASP A 680 23.44 -0.22 25.14
CA ASP A 680 24.58 -0.02 26.04
C ASP A 680 25.37 -1.34 26.30
N VAL A 681 24.71 -2.49 26.15
CA VAL A 681 25.29 -3.83 26.36
C VAL A 681 25.96 -4.38 25.09
N LEU A 682 25.49 -3.93 23.93
CA LEU A 682 25.84 -4.52 22.65
C LEU A 682 27.20 -4.02 22.10
N PRO A 683 27.95 -4.88 21.37
CA PRO A 683 29.21 -4.47 20.74
C PRO A 683 29.02 -3.40 19.63
N TYR A 684 30.03 -2.57 19.39
CA TYR A 684 29.98 -1.49 18.40
C TYR A 684 29.68 -1.95 16.96
N ASN A 685 30.00 -3.19 16.62
CA ASN A 685 29.76 -3.77 15.28
C ASN A 685 28.45 -4.57 15.17
N SER A 686 27.60 -4.50 16.19
CA SER A 686 26.30 -5.18 16.19
C SER A 686 25.18 -4.26 15.68
N ILE A 687 24.14 -4.88 15.16
CA ILE A 687 22.94 -4.16 14.67
C ILE A 687 21.78 -4.56 15.57
N LEU A 688 21.25 -3.61 16.32
CA LEU A 688 20.03 -3.76 17.11
C LEU A 688 18.83 -3.26 16.30
N SER A 689 17.80 -4.08 16.21
CA SER A 689 16.56 -3.75 15.51
C SER A 689 15.34 -4.18 16.32
N ARG A 690 14.25 -3.42 16.21
CA ARG A 690 12.93 -3.81 16.72
C ARG A 690 12.11 -4.43 15.60
N MET A 691 11.65 -5.65 15.82
CA MET A 691 10.87 -6.41 14.81
C MET A 691 9.40 -6.02 14.83
N GLY A 692 8.89 -5.65 16.01
CA GLY A 692 7.50 -5.22 16.25
C GLY A 692 7.08 -5.61 17.67
N GLY A 693 6.11 -4.90 18.27
CA GLY A 693 5.62 -5.24 19.61
C GLY A 693 6.73 -5.25 20.68
N ASP A 694 6.89 -6.39 21.35
CA ASP A 694 7.91 -6.75 22.35
C ASP A 694 9.16 -7.44 21.77
N GLU A 695 9.27 -7.56 20.46
CA GLU A 695 10.33 -8.33 19.80
C GLU A 695 11.50 -7.46 19.33
N PHE A 696 12.72 -7.89 19.66
CA PHE A 696 13.98 -7.30 19.19
C PHE A 696 14.82 -8.36 18.47
N ALA A 697 15.65 -7.92 17.54
CA ALA A 697 16.64 -8.75 16.88
C ALA A 697 18.01 -8.07 16.91
N VAL A 698 19.04 -8.85 17.19
CA VAL A 698 20.43 -8.41 17.18
C VAL A 698 21.21 -9.25 16.18
N LEU A 699 21.91 -8.58 15.27
CA LEU A 699 22.85 -9.22 14.34
C LEU A 699 24.27 -8.94 14.81
N LEU A 700 24.98 -10.01 15.18
CA LEU A 700 26.39 -9.98 15.55
C LEU A 700 27.22 -10.38 14.33
N LYS A 701 28.05 -9.45 13.83
CA LYS A 701 28.98 -9.70 12.73
C LYS A 701 30.32 -10.20 13.26
N ASP A 702 30.99 -11.03 12.46
CA ASP A 702 32.27 -11.67 12.74
C ASP A 702 32.38 -12.26 14.16
N CYS A 703 31.42 -13.11 14.54
CA CYS A 703 31.32 -13.67 15.90
C CYS A 703 31.34 -15.20 15.90
N THR A 704 31.97 -15.78 16.92
CA THR A 704 31.89 -17.22 17.19
C THR A 704 30.66 -17.56 18.02
N GLU A 705 30.33 -18.84 18.12
CA GLU A 705 29.27 -19.34 19.02
C GLU A 705 29.49 -18.88 20.47
N PHE A 706 30.73 -18.95 20.94
CA PHE A 706 31.10 -18.52 22.29
C PHE A 706 30.82 -17.03 22.50
N ASP A 707 31.11 -16.20 21.50
CA ASP A 707 30.85 -14.75 21.56
C ASP A 707 29.34 -14.47 21.58
N ALA A 708 28.56 -15.17 20.75
CA ALA A 708 27.10 -15.02 20.71
C ALA A 708 26.44 -15.40 22.05
N ILE A 709 26.86 -16.52 22.64
CA ILE A 709 26.40 -16.96 23.98
C ILE A 709 26.78 -15.94 25.05
N LYS A 710 28.00 -15.41 25.00
CA LYS A 710 28.47 -14.41 25.96
C LYS A 710 27.63 -13.14 25.89
N VAL A 711 27.31 -12.65 24.69
CA VAL A 711 26.42 -11.49 24.50
C VAL A 711 25.01 -11.79 25.01
N ALA A 712 24.43 -12.95 24.67
CA ALA A 712 23.10 -13.34 25.14
C ALA A 712 23.01 -13.37 26.67
N ARG A 713 24.00 -13.97 27.36
CA ARG A 713 24.07 -13.96 28.84
C ARG A 713 24.20 -12.55 29.41
N ASN A 714 25.00 -11.70 28.77
CA ASN A 714 25.19 -10.32 29.22
C ASN A 714 23.88 -9.51 29.12
N ILE A 715 23.12 -9.71 28.04
CA ILE A 715 21.81 -9.08 27.86
C ILE A 715 20.85 -9.52 28.97
N ILE A 716 20.72 -10.83 29.20
CA ILE A 716 19.83 -11.39 30.23
C ILE A 716 20.18 -10.85 31.62
N SER A 717 21.47 -10.88 31.99
CA SER A 717 21.90 -10.34 33.30
C SER A 717 21.61 -8.85 33.42
N THR A 718 21.95 -8.06 32.40
CA THR A 718 21.81 -6.60 32.50
C THR A 718 20.35 -6.16 32.56
N LEU A 719 19.47 -6.78 31.77
CA LEU A 719 18.03 -6.50 31.84
C LEU A 719 17.44 -6.94 33.19
N GLY A 720 17.84 -8.10 33.71
CA GLY A 720 17.37 -8.59 35.01
C GLY A 720 17.86 -7.77 36.21
N ASP A 721 19.06 -7.19 36.12
CA ASP A 721 19.67 -6.38 37.19
C ASP A 721 19.16 -4.93 37.21
N GLN A 722 18.75 -4.39 36.07
CA GLN A 722 18.26 -3.01 35.99
C GLN A 722 16.77 -2.92 36.28
N VAL A 723 16.42 -2.11 37.27
CA VAL A 723 15.04 -1.88 37.69
C VAL A 723 14.37 -0.85 36.78
N PHE A 724 13.37 -1.27 36.03
CA PHE A 724 12.47 -0.36 35.32
C PHE A 724 11.54 0.32 36.33
N THR A 725 11.52 1.65 36.33
CA THR A 725 10.66 2.45 37.22
C THR A 725 9.68 3.26 36.38
N TRP A 726 8.39 3.04 36.62
CA TRP A 726 7.31 3.83 36.04
C TRP A 726 6.44 4.39 37.16
N GLU A 727 6.44 5.71 37.33
CA GLU A 727 5.86 6.41 38.48
C GLU A 727 6.40 5.85 39.82
N GLU A 728 5.57 5.19 40.63
CA GLU A 728 5.96 4.54 41.89
C GLU A 728 6.20 3.02 41.75
N ILE A 729 5.92 2.43 40.58
CA ILE A 729 6.02 0.99 40.34
C ILE A 729 7.44 0.65 39.87
N LYS A 730 8.05 -0.34 40.53
CA LYS A 730 9.37 -0.89 40.19
C LYS A 730 9.23 -2.33 39.74
N LEU A 731 9.69 -2.62 38.53
CA LEU A 731 9.62 -3.93 37.90
C LEU A 731 10.99 -4.30 37.33
N ASN A 732 11.32 -5.59 37.38
CA ASN A 732 12.47 -6.11 36.65
C ASN A 732 11.96 -6.66 35.33
N LEU A 733 12.57 -6.24 34.23
CA LEU A 733 12.23 -6.74 32.90
C LEU A 733 13.12 -7.94 32.59
N THR A 734 12.52 -9.03 32.15
CA THR A 734 13.25 -10.21 31.70
C THR A 734 13.01 -10.44 30.22
N CYS A 735 13.88 -11.19 29.57
CA CYS A 735 13.70 -11.56 28.17
C CYS A 735 14.10 -13.01 27.92
N SER A 736 13.45 -13.58 26.91
CA SER A 736 13.81 -14.88 26.35
C SER A 736 14.56 -14.64 25.03
N ILE A 737 15.66 -15.35 24.82
CA ILE A 737 16.55 -15.14 23.66
C ILE A 737 16.72 -16.44 22.87
N GLY A 738 16.45 -16.40 21.57
CA GLY A 738 16.81 -17.45 20.63
C GLY A 738 18.06 -17.08 19.85
N VAL A 739 19.05 -17.97 19.81
CA VAL A 739 20.32 -17.73 19.11
C VAL A 739 20.41 -18.63 17.89
N ARG A 740 20.68 -18.08 16.71
CA ARG A 740 21.00 -18.84 15.50
C ARG A 740 22.32 -18.38 14.90
N LEU A 741 23.27 -19.29 14.78
CA LEU A 741 24.50 -19.06 14.03
C LEU A 741 24.21 -18.96 12.54
N ILE A 742 24.84 -17.99 11.90
CA ILE A 742 24.82 -17.76 10.46
C ILE A 742 26.17 -18.24 9.93
N ASP A 743 26.17 -19.49 9.50
CA ASP A 743 27.29 -20.19 8.88
C ASP A 743 26.84 -20.76 7.51
N HIS A 744 27.69 -21.58 6.90
CA HIS A 744 27.45 -22.21 5.61
C HIS A 744 26.23 -23.17 5.59
N THR A 745 25.63 -23.51 6.73
CA THR A 745 24.42 -24.35 6.80
C THR A 745 23.13 -23.58 6.51
N VAL A 746 23.21 -22.24 6.47
CA VAL A 746 22.06 -21.37 6.26
C VAL A 746 21.86 -21.08 4.77
N THR A 747 20.62 -21.28 4.29
CA THR A 747 20.27 -21.11 2.87
C THR A 747 19.43 -19.87 2.57
N SER A 748 18.78 -19.27 3.58
CA SER A 748 17.91 -18.10 3.38
C SER A 748 17.74 -17.29 4.66
N SER A 749 17.40 -16.00 4.52
CA SER A 749 17.08 -15.13 5.67
C SER A 749 15.84 -15.59 6.43
N GLN A 750 14.84 -16.13 5.71
CA GLN A 750 13.62 -16.67 6.32
C GLN A 750 13.93 -17.85 7.24
N MET A 751 14.87 -18.72 6.83
CA MET A 751 15.34 -19.82 7.66
C MET A 751 15.98 -19.31 8.94
N VAL A 752 16.87 -18.30 8.88
CA VAL A 752 17.50 -17.74 10.10
C VAL A 752 16.45 -17.19 11.06
N HIS A 753 15.50 -16.40 10.55
CA HIS A 753 14.41 -15.85 11.37
C HIS A 753 13.59 -16.94 12.05
N ALA A 754 13.09 -17.91 11.28
CA ALA A 754 12.27 -18.99 11.82
C ALA A 754 13.03 -19.84 12.86
N GLN A 755 14.31 -20.10 12.62
CA GLN A 755 15.15 -20.88 13.52
C GLN A 755 15.49 -20.12 14.81
N ALA A 756 15.83 -18.83 14.71
CA ALA A 756 16.06 -17.98 15.88
C ALA A 756 14.79 -17.81 16.71
N ASP A 757 13.64 -17.61 16.07
CA ASP A 757 12.34 -17.54 16.74
C ASP A 757 11.98 -18.86 17.45
N THR A 758 12.18 -20.00 16.78
CA THR A 758 11.97 -21.33 17.37
C THR A 758 12.82 -21.52 18.64
N ALA A 759 14.09 -21.10 18.61
CA ALA A 759 14.96 -21.14 19.78
C ALA A 759 14.49 -20.17 20.88
N CYS A 760 13.99 -18.99 20.54
CA CYS A 760 13.44 -18.03 21.50
C CYS A 760 12.22 -18.62 22.22
N HIS A 761 11.33 -19.26 21.47
CA HIS A 761 10.20 -19.99 22.02
C HIS A 761 10.62 -21.15 22.94
N ALA A 762 11.66 -21.90 22.59
CA ALA A 762 12.23 -22.93 23.46
C ALA A 762 12.69 -22.33 24.80
N ALA A 763 13.40 -21.20 24.76
CA ALA A 763 13.81 -20.47 25.96
C ALA A 763 12.62 -20.05 26.84
N LYS A 764 11.48 -19.68 26.23
CA LYS A 764 10.24 -19.36 26.97
C LYS A 764 9.66 -20.59 27.67
N GLU A 765 9.53 -21.71 26.95
CA GLU A 765 8.94 -22.95 27.49
C GLU A 765 9.77 -23.56 28.62
N GLU A 766 11.08 -23.50 28.52
CA GLU A 766 11.97 -24.06 29.55
C GLU A 766 11.99 -23.24 30.85
N GLY A 767 11.34 -22.08 30.89
CA GLY A 767 11.12 -21.28 32.10
C GLY A 767 11.49 -19.81 31.98
N ARG A 768 11.56 -19.25 30.76
CA ARG A 768 11.82 -17.83 30.45
C ARG A 768 13.14 -17.30 31.02
N ASN A 769 13.42 -16.01 30.84
CA ASN A 769 14.63 -15.32 31.31
C ASN A 769 15.94 -16.08 31.03
N ARG A 770 16.07 -16.63 29.81
CA ARG A 770 17.20 -17.47 29.39
C ARG A 770 17.41 -17.37 27.89
N PHE A 771 18.50 -17.93 27.42
CA PHE A 771 18.73 -18.11 25.99
C PHE A 771 18.68 -19.60 25.62
N SER A 772 18.31 -19.88 24.38
CA SER A 772 18.45 -21.21 23.77
C SER A 772 19.16 -21.06 22.42
N LEU A 773 20.08 -21.97 22.12
CA LEU A 773 20.87 -21.98 20.89
C LEU A 773 20.27 -23.00 19.93
N TYR A 774 19.99 -22.56 18.70
CA TYR A 774 19.50 -23.43 17.65
C TYR A 774 20.62 -24.35 17.14
N HIS A 775 20.46 -25.66 17.32
CA HIS A 775 21.27 -26.70 16.67
C HIS A 775 20.44 -27.46 15.64
N GLN A 776 21.07 -27.84 14.51
CA GLN A 776 20.42 -28.62 13.44
C GLN A 776 20.06 -30.05 13.89
N ASP A 777 20.74 -30.57 14.90
CA ASP A 777 20.55 -31.91 15.46
C ASP A 777 19.56 -31.95 16.65
N ASP A 778 18.94 -30.82 17.02
CA ASP A 778 17.93 -30.81 18.08
C ASP A 778 16.62 -31.44 17.58
N GLU A 779 16.37 -32.67 18.02
CA GLU A 779 15.12 -33.41 17.79
C GLU A 779 13.88 -32.56 18.14
N ASP A 780 13.94 -31.74 19.19
CA ASP A 780 12.84 -30.86 19.63
C ASP A 780 12.56 -29.70 18.67
N ILE A 781 13.59 -29.21 18.00
CA ILE A 781 13.46 -28.15 17.00
C ILE A 781 12.91 -28.72 15.68
N ARG A 782 13.36 -29.93 15.30
CA ARG A 782 12.79 -30.66 14.15
C ARG A 782 11.33 -31.03 14.39
N ARG A 783 10.99 -31.40 15.64
CA ARG A 783 9.62 -31.63 16.11
C ARG A 783 8.76 -30.37 15.94
N ARG A 784 9.28 -29.18 16.27
CA ARG A 784 8.57 -27.91 16.12
C ARG A 784 8.36 -27.44 14.67
N GLN A 785 9.29 -27.73 13.76
CA GLN A 785 9.04 -27.56 12.32
C GLN A 785 7.93 -28.49 11.80
N LEU A 786 7.90 -29.73 12.29
CA LEU A 786 6.81 -30.68 12.00
C LEU A 786 5.46 -30.22 12.58
N GLU A 787 5.44 -29.46 13.68
CA GLU A 787 4.19 -28.95 14.29
C GLU A 787 3.43 -27.95 13.39
N MET A 788 4.13 -27.06 12.66
CA MET A 788 3.49 -26.16 11.69
C MET A 788 2.89 -26.93 10.50
N GLU A 789 3.57 -27.98 10.02
CA GLU A 789 3.04 -28.88 8.99
C GLU A 789 1.87 -29.74 9.53
N CYS A 790 1.88 -30.05 10.84
CA CYS A 790 0.85 -30.89 11.47
C CYS A 790 -0.53 -30.24 11.51
N VAL A 791 -0.65 -28.92 11.56
CA VAL A 791 -1.98 -28.25 11.52
C VAL A 791 -2.73 -28.61 10.25
N ASN A 792 -2.03 -28.57 9.11
CA ASN A 792 -2.59 -28.99 7.83
C ASN A 792 -2.87 -30.50 7.81
N LEU A 793 -2.01 -31.31 8.44
CA LEU A 793 -2.25 -32.76 8.54
C LEU A 793 -3.49 -33.10 9.37
N VAL A 794 -3.72 -32.41 10.48
CA VAL A 794 -4.87 -32.61 11.37
C VAL A 794 -6.17 -32.20 10.67
N HIS A 795 -6.22 -31.02 10.04
CA HIS A 795 -7.39 -30.60 9.27
C HIS A 795 -7.71 -31.59 8.13
N ASN A 796 -6.68 -32.03 7.40
CA ASN A 796 -6.86 -33.04 6.37
C ASN A 796 -7.27 -34.41 6.91
N ALA A 797 -6.78 -34.82 8.08
CA ALA A 797 -7.15 -36.08 8.71
C ALA A 797 -8.60 -36.07 9.20
N LEU A 798 -9.05 -34.95 9.76
CA LEU A 798 -10.45 -34.74 10.17
C LEU A 798 -11.40 -34.75 8.95
N ALA A 799 -11.02 -34.09 7.85
CA ALA A 799 -11.85 -34.03 6.64
C ALA A 799 -12.01 -35.38 5.92
N HIS A 800 -10.99 -36.25 5.99
CA HIS A 800 -10.95 -37.54 5.28
C HIS A 800 -11.12 -38.76 6.21
N ASP A 801 -11.64 -38.55 7.42
CA ASP A 801 -11.89 -39.60 8.42
C ASP A 801 -10.68 -40.50 8.77
N ARG A 802 -9.47 -39.91 8.81
CA ARG A 802 -8.21 -40.63 9.04
C ARG A 802 -7.79 -40.72 10.52
N LEU A 803 -8.71 -40.44 11.43
CA LEU A 803 -8.54 -40.69 12.86
C LEU A 803 -9.12 -42.06 13.22
N GLU A 804 -8.31 -42.88 13.90
CA GLU A 804 -8.64 -44.23 14.31
C GLU A 804 -8.56 -44.39 15.83
N LEU A 805 -9.49 -45.14 16.40
CA LEU A 805 -9.56 -45.39 17.83
C LEU A 805 -8.76 -46.64 18.20
N PHE A 806 -7.77 -46.45 19.06
CA PHE A 806 -7.08 -47.51 19.75
C PHE A 806 -7.58 -47.58 21.18
N GLY A 807 -7.53 -48.77 21.77
CA GLY A 807 -7.78 -48.99 23.18
C GLY A 807 -6.52 -49.49 23.87
N GLN A 808 -6.31 -49.11 25.13
CA GLN A 808 -5.34 -49.75 26.03
C GLN A 808 -6.04 -50.27 27.29
N ARG A 809 -5.75 -51.51 27.66
CA ARG A 809 -6.34 -52.15 28.85
C ARG A 809 -5.88 -51.46 30.14
N ILE A 810 -6.82 -51.22 31.03
CA ILE A 810 -6.60 -50.89 32.45
C ILE A 810 -6.94 -52.16 33.25
N LEU A 811 -6.02 -52.62 34.09
CA LEU A 811 -6.19 -53.82 34.90
C LEU A 811 -6.61 -53.44 36.31
N GLY A 812 -7.72 -54.02 36.79
CA GLY A 812 -8.09 -53.95 38.21
C GLY A 812 -7.17 -54.85 39.03
N LEU A 813 -6.49 -54.29 40.03
CA LEU A 813 -5.58 -55.04 40.90
C LEU A 813 -6.31 -55.79 42.01
N ASN A 814 -7.57 -55.41 42.28
CA ASN A 814 -8.46 -56.11 43.21
C ASN A 814 -9.24 -57.26 42.53
N LEU A 815 -9.34 -58.40 43.24
CA LEU A 815 -9.98 -59.64 42.75
C LEU A 815 -11.45 -59.51 42.34
N TYR A 816 -12.15 -58.46 42.81
CA TYR A 816 -13.57 -58.22 42.52
C TYR A 816 -13.81 -57.40 41.24
N ASP A 817 -12.86 -56.56 40.82
CA ASP A 817 -12.99 -55.69 39.63
C ASP A 817 -12.43 -56.31 38.35
N ASN A 818 -11.67 -57.41 38.45
CA ASN A 818 -11.05 -58.08 37.31
C ASN A 818 -12.03 -58.79 36.35
N GLN A 819 -13.35 -58.62 36.54
CA GLN A 819 -14.41 -59.25 35.73
C GLN A 819 -14.99 -58.33 34.64
N LYS A 820 -14.72 -57.02 34.71
CA LYS A 820 -15.21 -56.04 33.74
C LYS A 820 -14.08 -55.53 32.85
N MET A 821 -14.44 -55.08 31.65
CA MET A 821 -13.48 -54.47 30.73
C MET A 821 -13.24 -53.01 31.13
N HIS A 822 -12.00 -52.67 31.46
CA HIS A 822 -11.58 -51.30 31.67
C HIS A 822 -10.52 -50.96 30.60
N PHE A 823 -10.72 -49.86 29.88
CA PHE A 823 -9.76 -49.41 28.90
C PHE A 823 -9.81 -47.91 28.65
N GLU A 824 -8.69 -47.38 28.19
CA GLU A 824 -8.53 -46.00 27.75
C GLU A 824 -8.53 -45.91 26.23
N ILE A 825 -9.29 -44.95 25.70
CA ILE A 825 -9.34 -44.62 24.28
C ILE A 825 -8.17 -43.69 23.94
N LEU A 826 -7.38 -44.15 22.98
CA LEU A 826 -6.21 -43.47 22.48
C LEU A 826 -6.41 -43.18 20.99
N VAL A 827 -6.30 -41.91 20.61
CA VAL A 827 -6.40 -41.53 19.20
C VAL A 827 -5.10 -41.87 18.45
N ARG A 828 -5.24 -42.36 17.22
CA ARG A 828 -4.14 -42.50 16.25
C ARG A 828 -4.54 -41.83 14.94
N MET A 829 -3.60 -41.12 14.34
CA MET A 829 -3.82 -40.42 13.06
C MET A 829 -3.02 -41.11 11.96
N LYS A 830 -3.66 -41.39 10.82
CA LYS A 830 -2.99 -41.91 9.63
C LYS A 830 -2.54 -40.78 8.71
N ASN A 831 -1.31 -40.87 8.20
CA ASN A 831 -0.80 -39.98 7.16
C ASN A 831 -1.42 -40.33 5.77
N HIS A 832 -0.99 -39.67 4.70
CA HIS A 832 -1.50 -39.95 3.35
C HIS A 832 -1.01 -41.29 2.77
N GLN A 833 0.08 -41.84 3.30
CA GLN A 833 0.66 -43.12 2.91
C GLN A 833 0.04 -44.31 3.71
N GLY A 834 -0.77 -44.01 4.73
CA GLY A 834 -1.43 -45.00 5.58
C GLY A 834 -0.70 -45.32 6.89
N ASP A 835 0.47 -44.72 7.14
CA ASP A 835 1.25 -44.92 8.36
C ASP A 835 0.71 -44.10 9.54
N TYR A 836 0.89 -44.61 10.76
CA TYR A 836 0.49 -43.91 11.98
C TYR A 836 1.47 -42.79 12.36
N ILE A 837 0.91 -41.62 12.65
CA ILE A 837 1.61 -40.47 13.21
C ILE A 837 1.51 -40.55 14.73
N SER A 838 2.64 -40.34 15.41
CA SER A 838 2.71 -40.34 16.88
C SER A 838 1.84 -39.21 17.47
N PRO A 839 1.00 -39.50 18.48
CA PRO A 839 0.25 -38.46 19.22
C PRO A 839 1.13 -37.36 19.80
N GLY A 840 2.35 -37.69 20.24
CA GLY A 840 3.31 -36.72 20.76
C GLY A 840 3.77 -35.66 19.73
N ILE A 841 3.45 -35.83 18.44
CA ILE A 841 3.73 -34.86 17.38
C ILE A 841 2.51 -33.96 17.14
N PHE A 842 1.31 -34.54 16.99
CA PHE A 842 0.14 -33.76 16.55
C PHE A 842 -0.74 -33.24 17.69
N ILE A 843 -0.77 -33.87 18.87
CA ILE A 843 -1.57 -33.38 20.01
C ILE A 843 -1.02 -32.04 20.53
N PRO A 844 0.29 -31.88 20.82
CA PRO A 844 0.83 -30.59 21.26
C PRO A 844 0.65 -29.47 20.22
N ALA A 845 0.82 -29.80 18.94
CA ALA A 845 0.52 -28.88 17.84
C ALA A 845 -0.96 -28.46 17.86
N SER A 846 -1.87 -29.43 18.02
CA SER A 846 -3.31 -29.18 18.01
C SER A 846 -3.75 -28.31 19.19
N GLU A 847 -3.15 -28.49 20.36
CA GLU A 847 -3.40 -27.63 21.52
C GLU A 847 -2.87 -26.22 21.27
N ARG A 848 -1.62 -26.08 20.79
CA ARG A 848 -0.98 -24.77 20.55
C ARG A 848 -1.74 -23.93 19.51
N TYR A 849 -2.25 -24.55 18.45
CA TYR A 849 -3.02 -23.87 17.39
C TYR A 849 -4.53 -23.87 17.64
N ASN A 850 -4.98 -24.22 18.85
CA ASN A 850 -6.37 -24.19 19.27
C ASN A 850 -7.33 -25.03 18.39
N ILE A 851 -6.88 -26.19 17.90
CA ILE A 851 -7.68 -27.15 17.11
C ILE A 851 -7.88 -28.50 17.82
N ALA A 852 -7.32 -28.70 19.02
CA ALA A 852 -7.49 -29.94 19.80
C ALA A 852 -8.96 -30.30 20.06
N HIS A 853 -9.82 -29.30 20.28
CA HIS A 853 -11.26 -29.48 20.45
C HIS A 853 -11.96 -30.14 19.24
N LEU A 854 -11.42 -30.00 18.03
CA LEU A 854 -11.94 -30.67 16.84
C LEU A 854 -11.61 -32.17 16.86
N ILE A 855 -10.44 -32.54 17.39
CA ILE A 855 -10.03 -33.93 17.58
C ILE A 855 -10.87 -34.56 18.69
N ASP A 856 -10.99 -33.90 19.84
CA ASP A 856 -11.78 -34.39 20.98
C ASP A 856 -13.23 -34.63 20.57
N LYS A 857 -13.82 -33.72 19.79
CA LYS A 857 -15.17 -33.87 19.23
C LYS A 857 -15.30 -35.14 18.39
N GLN A 858 -14.32 -35.44 17.55
CA GLN A 858 -14.32 -36.66 16.73
C GLN A 858 -14.10 -37.92 17.57
N VAL A 859 -13.18 -37.89 18.53
CA VAL A 859 -12.88 -39.03 19.42
C VAL A 859 -14.11 -39.40 20.23
N VAL A 860 -14.78 -38.44 20.88
CA VAL A 860 -16.01 -38.66 21.63
C VAL A 860 -17.11 -39.22 20.72
N THR A 861 -17.32 -38.60 19.55
CA THR A 861 -18.35 -39.04 18.59
C THR A 861 -18.12 -40.48 18.15
N LYS A 862 -16.91 -40.81 17.72
CA LYS A 862 -16.55 -42.15 17.25
C LYS A 862 -16.64 -43.19 18.37
N THR A 863 -16.24 -42.83 19.58
CA THR A 863 -16.27 -43.75 20.73
C THR A 863 -17.70 -44.10 21.10
N LEU A 864 -18.57 -43.11 21.23
CA LEU A 864 -19.98 -43.34 21.55
C LEU A 864 -20.67 -44.12 20.43
N ASN A 865 -20.50 -43.72 19.16
CA ASN A 865 -21.06 -44.47 18.03
C ASN A 865 -20.60 -45.93 17.99
N TRP A 866 -19.33 -46.19 18.31
CA TRP A 866 -18.79 -47.55 18.34
C TRP A 866 -19.42 -48.37 19.48
N LEU A 867 -19.57 -47.79 20.67
CA LEU A 867 -20.21 -48.45 21.82
C LEU A 867 -21.70 -48.71 21.59
N GLU A 868 -22.42 -47.78 20.99
CA GLU A 868 -23.85 -47.96 20.65
C GLU A 868 -24.06 -49.07 19.62
N ALA A 869 -23.11 -49.26 18.70
CA ALA A 869 -23.14 -50.34 17.73
C ALA A 869 -22.82 -51.72 18.32
N HIS A 870 -22.26 -51.80 19.53
CA HIS A 870 -21.82 -53.05 20.18
C HIS A 870 -22.38 -53.17 21.61
N PRO A 871 -23.70 -53.35 21.78
CA PRO A 871 -24.35 -53.42 23.09
C PRO A 871 -23.84 -54.57 23.98
N GLU A 872 -23.37 -55.66 23.38
CA GLU A 872 -22.70 -56.76 24.08
C GLU A 872 -21.38 -56.33 24.75
N ALA A 873 -20.59 -55.49 24.08
CA ALA A 873 -19.38 -54.92 24.65
C ALA A 873 -19.72 -53.95 25.78
N VAL A 874 -20.79 -53.16 25.62
CA VAL A 874 -21.29 -52.24 26.65
C VAL A 874 -21.76 -53.00 27.89
N ALA A 875 -22.35 -54.19 27.77
CA ALA A 875 -22.78 -54.98 28.93
C ALA A 875 -21.62 -55.34 29.86
N ASP A 876 -20.49 -55.76 29.28
CA ASP A 876 -19.28 -56.18 29.97
C ASP A 876 -18.30 -55.04 30.28
N LEU A 877 -18.57 -53.83 29.76
CA LEU A 877 -17.79 -52.62 30.03
C LEU A 877 -17.92 -52.18 31.49
N GLY A 878 -16.76 -52.00 32.12
CA GLY A 878 -16.59 -51.33 33.41
C GLY A 878 -16.39 -49.83 33.21
N ILE A 879 -15.23 -49.44 32.69
CA ILE A 879 -14.86 -48.04 32.46
C ILE A 879 -14.26 -47.88 31.06
N CYS A 880 -14.76 -46.91 30.31
CA CYS A 880 -14.18 -46.41 29.07
C CYS A 880 -13.65 -44.99 29.33
N SER A 881 -12.34 -44.84 29.38
CA SER A 881 -11.67 -43.56 29.59
C SER A 881 -11.44 -42.83 28.27
N ILE A 882 -11.73 -41.53 28.23
CA ILE A 882 -11.51 -40.65 27.06
C ILE A 882 -10.77 -39.40 27.52
N ASN A 883 -9.62 -39.14 26.91
CA ASN A 883 -8.84 -37.93 27.14
C ASN A 883 -9.52 -36.69 26.56
N LEU A 884 -9.49 -35.60 27.33
CA LEU A 884 -9.92 -34.27 26.89
C LEU A 884 -8.77 -33.27 27.05
N SER A 885 -8.52 -32.49 25.99
CA SER A 885 -7.51 -31.44 26.03
C SER A 885 -7.92 -30.28 26.95
N GLY A 886 -6.93 -29.57 27.51
CA GLY A 886 -7.21 -28.40 28.36
C GLY A 886 -7.91 -27.25 27.62
N HIS A 887 -7.67 -27.12 26.32
CA HIS A 887 -8.35 -26.13 25.46
C HIS A 887 -9.83 -26.46 25.27
N SER A 888 -10.20 -27.74 25.18
CA SER A 888 -11.60 -28.16 25.10
C SER A 888 -12.39 -27.80 26.35
N MET A 889 -11.78 -27.87 27.54
CA MET A 889 -12.38 -27.43 28.80
C MET A 889 -12.63 -25.92 28.84
N GLY A 890 -11.81 -25.12 28.14
CA GLY A 890 -12.00 -23.68 28.02
C GLY A 890 -13.03 -23.25 26.97
N ASN A 891 -13.42 -24.15 26.06
CA ASN A 891 -14.26 -23.84 24.91
C ASN A 891 -15.75 -24.16 25.20
N GLN A 892 -16.58 -23.11 25.28
CA GLN A 892 -18.00 -23.25 25.59
C GLN A 892 -18.78 -24.07 24.54
N GLU A 893 -18.45 -23.92 23.24
CA GLU A 893 -19.12 -24.68 22.18
C GLU A 893 -18.84 -26.18 22.29
N PHE A 894 -17.61 -26.55 22.69
CA PHE A 894 -17.26 -27.94 22.92
C PHE A 894 -17.99 -28.51 24.13
N ILE A 895 -18.05 -27.76 25.24
CA ILE A 895 -18.78 -28.18 26.45
C ILE A 895 -20.25 -28.46 26.11
N ASP A 896 -20.90 -27.53 25.42
CA ASP A 896 -22.31 -27.67 25.04
C ASP A 896 -22.51 -28.87 24.10
N PHE A 897 -21.59 -29.07 23.15
CA PHE A 897 -21.57 -30.25 22.29
C PHE A 897 -21.42 -31.56 23.09
N LEU A 898 -20.48 -31.63 24.03
CA LEU A 898 -20.20 -32.85 24.80
C LEU A 898 -21.39 -33.22 25.68
N LEU A 899 -21.96 -32.25 26.41
CA LEU A 899 -23.13 -32.45 27.26
C LEU A 899 -24.33 -32.92 26.44
N HIS A 900 -24.58 -32.29 25.28
CA HIS A 900 -25.65 -32.70 24.38
C HIS A 900 -25.44 -34.12 23.86
N THR A 901 -24.25 -34.42 23.34
CA THR A 901 -23.92 -35.74 22.77
C THR A 901 -24.02 -36.86 23.80
N LEU A 902 -23.51 -36.66 25.03
CA LEU A 902 -23.64 -37.63 26.11
C LEU A 902 -25.12 -37.83 26.52
N SER A 903 -25.89 -36.75 26.61
CA SER A 903 -27.32 -36.84 26.99
C SER A 903 -28.19 -37.52 25.92
N ALA A 904 -27.78 -37.44 24.65
CA ALA A 904 -28.47 -38.04 23.52
C ALA A 904 -28.06 -39.51 23.27
N SER A 905 -26.96 -39.95 23.87
CA SER A 905 -26.43 -41.30 23.68
C SER A 905 -27.20 -42.35 24.49
N SER A 906 -27.28 -43.56 23.95
CA SER A 906 -27.81 -44.74 24.65
C SER A 906 -26.79 -45.44 25.56
N VAL A 907 -25.53 -45.01 25.54
CA VAL A 907 -24.46 -45.55 26.39
C VAL A 907 -24.66 -45.03 27.83
N PRO A 908 -24.64 -45.92 28.85
CA PRO A 908 -24.72 -45.51 30.25
C PRO A 908 -23.55 -44.59 30.63
N CYS A 909 -23.86 -43.36 31.06
CA CYS A 909 -22.85 -42.35 31.39
C CYS A 909 -21.93 -42.76 32.55
N ASP A 910 -22.40 -43.63 33.46
CA ASP A 910 -21.62 -44.19 34.57
C ASP A 910 -20.47 -45.11 34.14
N LYS A 911 -20.42 -45.47 32.85
CA LYS A 911 -19.32 -46.23 32.25
C LYS A 911 -18.31 -45.36 31.51
N ILE A 912 -18.61 -44.08 31.30
CA ILE A 912 -17.72 -43.14 30.59
C ILE A 912 -16.92 -42.35 31.62
N CYS A 913 -15.60 -42.42 31.51
CA CYS A 913 -14.66 -41.63 32.29
C CYS A 913 -14.00 -40.59 31.40
N LEU A 914 -14.03 -39.33 31.81
CA LEU A 914 -13.34 -38.24 31.11
C LEU A 914 -12.06 -37.88 31.85
N GLU A 915 -10.95 -37.91 31.13
CA GLU A 915 -9.61 -37.70 31.70
C GLU A 915 -9.09 -36.33 31.29
N ILE A 916 -8.61 -35.56 32.28
CA ILE A 916 -8.06 -34.23 32.08
C ILE A 916 -6.80 -34.11 32.92
N THR A 917 -5.73 -33.57 32.34
CA THR A 917 -4.45 -33.41 33.03
C THR A 917 -4.54 -32.43 34.20
N GLU A 918 -3.73 -32.65 35.23
CA GLU A 918 -3.64 -31.79 36.41
C GLU A 918 -3.38 -30.32 36.02
N THR A 919 -2.43 -30.08 35.12
CA THR A 919 -2.07 -28.74 34.65
C THR A 919 -3.24 -28.03 33.97
N ALA A 920 -4.01 -28.76 33.14
CA ALA A 920 -5.18 -28.21 32.47
C ALA A 920 -6.26 -27.80 33.47
N ALA A 921 -6.60 -28.66 34.44
CA ALA A 921 -7.59 -28.35 35.48
C ALA A 921 -7.16 -27.16 36.36
N MET A 922 -5.86 -27.03 36.64
CA MET A 922 -5.31 -25.96 37.47
C MET A 922 -5.29 -24.59 36.78
N SER A 923 -5.08 -24.56 35.46
CA SER A 923 -5.04 -23.31 34.68
C SER A 923 -6.35 -22.50 34.78
N ASN A 924 -7.50 -23.16 34.97
CA ASN A 924 -8.80 -22.51 35.13
C ASN A 924 -9.73 -23.27 36.10
N MET A 925 -9.35 -23.29 37.38
CA MET A 925 -9.99 -24.10 38.43
C MET A 925 -11.50 -23.85 38.60
N ASN A 926 -11.98 -22.61 38.46
CA ASN A 926 -13.41 -22.31 38.63
C ASN A 926 -14.25 -22.90 37.48
N GLN A 927 -13.76 -22.78 36.25
CA GLN A 927 -14.42 -23.34 35.07
C GLN A 927 -14.38 -24.87 35.11
N ALA A 928 -13.25 -25.47 35.54
CA ALA A 928 -13.12 -26.90 35.76
C ALA A 928 -14.15 -27.43 36.77
N ILE A 929 -14.33 -26.75 37.91
CA ILE A 929 -15.33 -27.14 38.92
C ILE A 929 -16.75 -27.09 38.35
N GLU A 930 -17.13 -26.02 37.63
CA GLU A 930 -18.46 -25.93 37.03
C GLU A 930 -18.69 -27.03 36.00
N PHE A 931 -17.72 -27.23 35.09
CA PHE A 931 -17.80 -28.23 34.03
C PHE A 931 -17.89 -29.65 34.59
N PHE A 932 -17.04 -29.99 35.57
CA PHE A 932 -17.04 -31.30 36.19
C PHE A 932 -18.35 -31.55 36.94
N THR A 933 -18.89 -30.55 37.63
CA THR A 933 -20.19 -30.68 38.31
C THR A 933 -21.31 -31.00 37.32
N ARG A 934 -21.31 -30.37 36.13
CA ARG A 934 -22.28 -30.67 35.07
C ARG A 934 -22.14 -32.10 34.54
N LEU A 935 -20.91 -32.56 34.25
CA LEU A 935 -20.66 -33.93 33.80
C LEU A 935 -21.06 -34.97 34.85
N LYS A 936 -20.75 -34.72 36.12
CA LYS A 936 -21.18 -35.57 37.24
C LYS A 936 -22.70 -35.65 37.36
N SER A 937 -23.42 -34.57 37.05
CA SER A 937 -24.88 -34.58 37.07
C SER A 937 -25.50 -35.50 36.00
N LEU A 938 -24.77 -35.77 34.90
CA LEU A 938 -25.15 -36.76 33.89
C LEU A 938 -24.78 -38.19 34.28
N GLY A 939 -23.93 -38.36 35.30
CA GLY A 939 -23.46 -39.66 35.79
C GLY A 939 -22.07 -40.06 35.31
N CYS A 940 -21.37 -39.21 34.54
CA CYS A 940 -20.01 -39.50 34.09
C CYS A 940 -18.98 -39.57 35.23
N LEU A 941 -17.97 -40.40 35.06
CA LEU A 941 -16.79 -40.44 35.92
C LEU A 941 -15.76 -39.42 35.42
N ILE A 942 -14.94 -38.88 36.32
CA ILE A 942 -13.89 -37.92 35.97
C ILE A 942 -12.57 -38.38 36.56
N ALA A 943 -11.54 -38.49 35.73
CA ALA A 943 -10.17 -38.77 36.15
C ALA A 943 -9.30 -37.52 36.04
N LEU A 944 -8.44 -37.31 37.04
CA LEU A 944 -7.36 -36.35 36.96
C LEU A 944 -6.08 -37.07 36.52
N ASP A 945 -5.54 -36.66 35.38
CA ASP A 945 -4.40 -37.31 34.73
C ASP A 945 -3.07 -36.61 35.03
N ASP A 946 -1.94 -37.30 34.84
CA ASP A 946 -0.56 -36.82 35.12
C ASP A 946 -0.36 -36.24 36.53
N PHE A 947 -1.00 -36.82 37.55
CA PHE A 947 -0.98 -36.25 38.90
C PHE A 947 0.39 -36.40 39.56
N GLY A 948 1.00 -35.27 39.92
CA GLY A 948 2.28 -35.18 40.63
C GLY A 948 3.43 -34.52 39.86
N SER A 949 3.25 -34.19 38.58
CA SER A 949 4.26 -33.54 37.72
C SER A 949 4.33 -32.00 37.87
N GLY A 950 3.31 -31.37 38.47
CA GLY A 950 3.22 -29.91 38.64
C GLY A 950 3.72 -29.34 39.99
N LEU A 951 4.21 -28.09 39.98
CA LEU A 951 4.58 -27.33 41.19
C LEU A 951 3.32 -26.77 41.89
N SER A 952 2.64 -27.54 42.77
CA SER A 952 2.07 -27.08 44.06
C SER A 952 1.03 -28.03 44.70
N SER A 953 1.09 -28.25 46.01
CA SER A 953 0.03 -28.40 47.05
C SER A 953 -1.32 -29.12 46.77
N PHE A 954 -1.45 -30.36 47.27
CA PHE A 954 -2.66 -31.22 47.48
C PHE A 954 -4.01 -30.59 47.89
N GLY A 955 -4.07 -29.29 48.23
CA GLY A 955 -5.26 -28.59 48.70
C GLY A 955 -6.38 -28.41 47.67
N TYR A 956 -6.10 -28.47 46.37
CA TYR A 956 -7.12 -28.34 45.32
C TYR A 956 -7.78 -29.66 44.92
N LEU A 957 -7.12 -30.81 45.09
CA LEU A 957 -7.75 -32.12 44.87
C LEU A 957 -9.01 -32.28 45.75
N LYS A 958 -9.06 -31.56 46.89
CA LYS A 958 -10.23 -31.54 47.80
C LYS A 958 -11.41 -30.78 47.21
N LYS A 959 -11.16 -29.81 46.33
CA LYS A 959 -12.17 -28.94 45.72
C LYS A 959 -12.68 -29.49 44.39
N LEU A 960 -11.85 -30.24 43.67
CA LEU A 960 -12.22 -30.80 42.37
C LEU A 960 -13.11 -32.04 42.55
N PRO A 961 -14.30 -32.10 41.92
CA PRO A 961 -15.20 -33.25 42.01
C PRO A 961 -14.79 -34.39 41.06
N VAL A 962 -13.54 -34.86 41.20
CA VAL A 962 -13.00 -36.02 40.45
C VAL A 962 -13.28 -37.33 41.18
N ASP A 963 -13.26 -38.46 40.47
CA ASP A 963 -13.47 -39.81 41.01
C ASP A 963 -12.19 -40.63 41.03
N ILE A 964 -11.34 -40.41 40.03
CA ILE A 964 -10.13 -41.19 39.78
C ILE A 964 -8.92 -40.25 39.74
N VAL A 965 -7.79 -40.69 40.29
CA VAL A 965 -6.49 -40.02 40.19
C VAL A 965 -5.53 -40.96 39.48
N LYS A 966 -5.02 -40.56 38.31
CA LYS A 966 -4.00 -41.31 37.58
C LYS A 966 -2.62 -40.80 38.03
N ILE A 967 -1.80 -41.70 38.56
CA ILE A 967 -0.46 -41.42 39.08
C ILE A 967 0.49 -41.40 37.90
N ASP A 968 1.17 -40.27 37.73
CA ASP A 968 2.09 -40.02 36.62
C ASP A 968 3.17 -41.10 36.51
N GLY A 969 3.41 -41.55 35.27
CA GLY A 969 4.41 -42.57 34.95
C GLY A 969 5.84 -42.23 35.35
N LEU A 970 6.17 -40.95 35.51
CA LEU A 970 7.48 -40.49 36.00
C LEU A 970 7.83 -41.14 37.34
N PHE A 971 6.86 -41.33 38.24
CA PHE A 971 7.08 -41.96 39.53
C PHE A 971 6.91 -43.48 39.48
N VAL A 972 6.06 -44.00 38.59
CA VAL A 972 5.74 -45.44 38.56
C VAL A 972 6.82 -46.26 37.85
N ARG A 973 7.44 -45.74 36.79
CA ARG A 973 8.44 -46.47 35.98
C ARG A 973 9.62 -46.99 36.81
N ASP A 974 10.16 -46.15 37.70
CA ASP A 974 11.36 -46.44 38.47
C ASP A 974 11.07 -46.85 39.92
N MET A 975 9.81 -47.01 40.32
CA MET A 975 9.45 -47.30 41.72
C MET A 975 9.97 -48.66 42.23
N ASP A 976 10.32 -49.59 41.34
CA ASP A 976 10.91 -50.87 41.74
C ASP A 976 12.37 -50.72 42.20
N VAL A 977 13.09 -49.74 41.65
CA VAL A 977 14.52 -49.47 41.91
C VAL A 977 14.80 -48.20 42.73
N ASN A 978 13.92 -47.20 42.69
CA ASN A 978 14.06 -45.93 43.40
C ASN A 978 13.10 -45.85 44.60
N GLU A 979 13.66 -45.78 45.80
CA GLU A 979 12.90 -45.70 47.04
C GLU A 979 12.10 -44.39 47.16
N THR A 980 12.60 -43.29 46.59
CA THR A 980 11.91 -41.98 46.61
C THR A 980 10.62 -42.03 45.80
N ASP A 981 10.68 -42.63 44.61
CA ASP A 981 9.53 -42.74 43.72
C ASP A 981 8.48 -43.69 44.31
N TYR A 982 8.90 -44.80 44.92
CA TYR A 982 8.00 -45.68 45.69
C TYR A 982 7.28 -44.93 46.82
N VAL A 983 7.99 -44.11 47.59
CA VAL A 983 7.39 -43.30 48.67
C VAL A 983 6.42 -42.28 48.11
N MET A 984 6.71 -41.66 46.97
CA MET A 984 5.81 -40.71 46.30
C MET A 984 4.52 -41.38 45.82
N VAL A 985 4.62 -42.51 45.09
CA VAL A 985 3.45 -43.26 44.62
C VAL A 985 2.57 -43.69 45.80
N ARG A 986 3.18 -44.18 46.90
CA ARG A 986 2.45 -44.52 48.13
C ARG A 986 1.73 -43.32 48.73
N ALA A 987 2.41 -42.18 48.84
CA ALA A 987 1.83 -40.96 49.43
C ALA A 987 0.65 -40.43 48.60
N ILE A 988 0.76 -40.45 47.27
CA ILE A 988 -0.32 -40.05 46.36
C ILE A 988 -1.53 -40.99 46.53
N ASN A 989 -1.29 -42.30 46.56
CA ASN A 989 -2.34 -43.29 46.73
C ASN A 989 -3.07 -43.17 48.08
N ASP A 990 -2.33 -43.06 49.18
CA ASP A 990 -2.90 -42.92 50.52
C ASP A 990 -3.79 -41.67 50.62
N LEU A 991 -3.36 -40.57 50.00
CA LEU A 991 -4.09 -39.31 50.00
C LEU A 991 -5.36 -39.39 49.15
N ALA A 992 -5.28 -39.96 47.94
CA ALA A 992 -6.43 -40.18 47.08
C ALA A 992 -7.51 -41.04 47.78
N LYS A 993 -7.10 -42.13 48.44
CA LYS A 993 -8.00 -43.00 49.20
C LYS A 993 -8.65 -42.31 50.39
N GLN A 994 -7.90 -41.52 51.16
CA GLN A 994 -8.47 -40.72 52.26
C GLN A 994 -9.54 -39.75 51.78
N MET A 995 -9.47 -39.35 50.51
CA MET A 995 -10.42 -38.45 49.86
C MET A 995 -11.55 -39.21 49.12
N GLY A 996 -11.58 -40.54 49.27
CA GLY A 996 -12.58 -41.42 48.66
C GLY A 996 -12.46 -41.51 47.14
N LYS A 997 -11.24 -41.40 46.61
CA LYS A 997 -10.93 -41.47 45.17
C LYS A 997 -10.25 -42.80 44.85
N HIS A 998 -10.46 -43.32 43.65
CA HIS A 998 -9.72 -44.47 43.13
C HIS A 998 -8.42 -44.01 42.46
N THR A 999 -7.47 -44.92 42.35
CA THR A 999 -6.12 -44.66 41.83
C THR A 999 -5.77 -45.56 40.66
N VAL A 1000 -5.17 -44.98 39.63
CA VAL A 1000 -4.63 -45.73 38.49
C VAL A 1000 -3.13 -45.44 38.42
N ALA A 1001 -2.28 -46.47 38.45
CA ALA A 1001 -0.85 -46.29 38.22
C ALA A 1001 -0.52 -46.48 36.73
N GLU A 1002 0.08 -45.48 36.11
CA GLU A 1002 0.43 -45.51 34.69
C GLU A 1002 1.86 -46.01 34.43
N PHE A 1003 2.17 -46.32 33.16
CA PHE A 1003 3.51 -46.74 32.73
C PHE A 1003 4.08 -47.95 33.51
N VAL A 1004 3.21 -48.92 33.83
CA VAL A 1004 3.62 -50.19 34.43
C VAL A 1004 4.34 -51.07 33.40
N GLU A 1005 5.67 -51.05 33.43
CA GLU A 1005 6.52 -51.68 32.40
C GLU A 1005 7.04 -53.08 32.78
N ASN A 1006 6.99 -53.46 34.05
CA ASN A 1006 7.47 -54.77 34.52
C ASN A 1006 6.58 -55.35 35.65
N THR A 1007 6.70 -56.66 35.90
CA THR A 1007 5.87 -57.34 36.91
C THR A 1007 6.24 -56.99 38.35
N LYS A 1008 7.47 -56.54 38.62
CA LYS A 1008 7.88 -56.11 39.97
C LYS A 1008 7.18 -54.83 40.39
N ILE A 1009 6.92 -53.92 39.43
CA ILE A 1009 6.11 -52.73 39.65
C ILE A 1009 4.69 -53.16 40.07
N ILE A 1010 4.07 -54.15 39.40
CA ILE A 1010 2.77 -54.69 39.80
C ILE A 1010 2.79 -55.21 41.23
N ASP A 1011 3.80 -56.00 41.60
CA ASP A 1011 3.94 -56.53 42.96
C ASP A 1011 3.98 -55.38 44.00
N LYS A 1012 4.76 -54.33 43.73
CA LYS A 1012 4.84 -53.15 44.60
C LYS A 1012 3.54 -52.33 44.63
N LEU A 1013 2.82 -52.23 43.52
CA LEU A 1013 1.52 -51.55 43.46
C LEU A 1013 0.46 -52.29 44.27
N LEU A 1014 0.49 -53.64 44.28
CA LEU A 1014 -0.34 -54.48 45.13
C LEU A 1014 0.00 -54.29 46.62
N GLU A 1015 1.28 -54.16 46.98
CA GLU A 1015 1.71 -53.91 48.36
C GLU A 1015 1.16 -52.59 48.94
N ILE A 1016 1.07 -51.56 48.11
CA ILE A 1016 0.51 -50.25 48.49
C ILE A 1016 -0.98 -50.11 48.15
N ASP A 1017 -1.61 -51.21 47.69
CA ASP A 1017 -3.05 -51.32 47.47
C ASP A 1017 -3.60 -50.35 46.40
N VAL A 1018 -2.85 -50.04 45.33
CA VAL A 1018 -3.38 -49.24 44.20
C VAL A 1018 -4.56 -49.96 43.54
N ASP A 1019 -5.62 -49.25 43.15
CA ASP A 1019 -6.86 -49.87 42.65
C ASP A 1019 -6.68 -50.45 41.23
N PHE A 1020 -6.05 -49.69 40.33
CA PHE A 1020 -5.89 -50.02 38.92
C PHE A 1020 -4.46 -49.79 38.43
N ALA A 1021 -4.06 -50.55 37.41
CA ALA A 1021 -2.76 -50.41 36.75
C ALA A 1021 -2.90 -50.35 35.23
N GLN A 1022 -2.06 -49.56 34.58
CA GLN A 1022 -1.99 -49.42 33.13
C GLN A 1022 -0.53 -49.36 32.67
N GLY A 1023 -0.18 -50.11 31.64
CA GLY A 1023 1.17 -50.12 31.11
C GLY A 1023 1.45 -51.24 30.11
N TYR A 1024 2.64 -51.24 29.53
CA TYR A 1024 2.99 -52.17 28.46
C TYR A 1024 3.12 -53.62 28.92
N VAL A 1025 3.36 -53.87 30.21
CA VAL A 1025 3.36 -55.23 30.74
C VAL A 1025 1.94 -55.83 30.79
N ILE A 1026 0.92 -54.97 30.89
CA ILE A 1026 -0.51 -55.36 30.92
C ILE A 1026 -1.04 -55.50 29.50
N GLY A 1027 -0.75 -54.52 28.64
CA GLY A 1027 -1.18 -54.53 27.25
C GLY A 1027 -0.75 -53.28 26.53
N ARG A 1028 -0.26 -53.43 25.29
CA ARG A 1028 0.02 -52.30 24.40
C ARG A 1028 -1.27 -51.77 23.77
N PRO A 1029 -1.32 -50.46 23.44
CA PRO A 1029 -2.42 -49.91 22.66
C PRO A 1029 -2.62 -50.67 21.35
N LYS A 1030 -3.85 -51.08 21.05
CA LYS A 1030 -4.23 -51.77 19.81
C LYS A 1030 -5.58 -51.26 19.29
N PRO A 1031 -5.95 -51.49 18.03
CA PRO A 1031 -7.25 -51.06 17.50
C PRO A 1031 -8.41 -51.50 18.42
N LEU A 1032 -9.37 -50.61 18.68
CA LEU A 1032 -10.42 -50.81 19.70
C LEU A 1032 -11.17 -52.14 19.51
N ALA A 1033 -11.52 -52.48 18.28
CA ALA A 1033 -12.24 -53.72 17.96
C ALA A 1033 -11.41 -54.99 18.29
N GLU A 1034 -10.09 -54.94 18.11
CA GLU A 1034 -9.19 -56.04 18.44
C GLU A 1034 -9.07 -56.21 19.96
N LEU A 1035 -8.92 -55.11 20.70
CA LEU A 1035 -8.85 -55.13 22.16
C LEU A 1035 -10.11 -55.74 22.78
N VAL A 1036 -11.29 -55.29 22.37
CA VAL A 1036 -12.55 -55.77 22.94
C VAL A 1036 -12.76 -57.24 22.64
N SER A 1037 -12.45 -57.70 21.43
CA SER A 1037 -12.50 -59.13 21.08
C SER A 1037 -11.61 -59.98 21.98
N GLU A 1038 -10.37 -59.55 22.23
CA GLU A 1038 -9.43 -60.26 23.11
C GLU A 1038 -9.92 -60.33 24.56
N LEU A 1039 -10.38 -59.20 25.11
CA LEU A 1039 -10.90 -59.15 26.48
C LEU A 1039 -12.18 -59.96 26.65
N SER A 1040 -13.05 -60.01 25.64
CA SER A 1040 -14.24 -60.87 25.65
C SER A 1040 -13.88 -62.36 25.59
N LEU A 1041 -12.82 -62.74 24.88
CA LEU A 1041 -12.33 -64.13 24.78
C LEU A 1041 -11.64 -64.59 26.07
N GLU A 1042 -10.84 -63.74 26.71
CA GLU A 1042 -10.19 -64.05 27.99
C GLU A 1042 -11.19 -64.35 29.11
N LYS A 1043 -12.40 -63.80 29.03
CA LYS A 1043 -13.49 -64.03 29.99
C LYS A 1043 -14.23 -65.35 29.75
N ALA A 1044 -14.15 -65.90 28.54
CA ALA A 1044 -14.80 -67.16 28.16
C ALA A 1044 -13.98 -68.41 28.52
N VAL A 1045 -12.72 -68.22 28.94
CA VAL A 1045 -11.77 -69.24 29.44
C VAL A 1045 -11.70 -69.17 30.95
#